data_AF-A0A7C3K923-F1
#
_entry.id   AF-A0A7C3K923-F1
#
_cell.length_a   1.000
_cell.length_b   1.000
_cell.length_c   1.000
_cell.angle_alpha   90.00
_cell.angle_beta   90.00
_cell.angle_gamma   90.00
#
_symmetry.space_group_name_H-M   'P 1'
#
loop_
_entity.id
_entity.type
_entity.pdbx_description
1 polymer ?
#
loop_
_entity_poly.entity_id
_entity_poly.type
_entity_poly.pdbx_seq_one_letter_code
_entity_poly.pdbx_strand_id
1 'polypeptide(L)'
;MSIRVVSASIAAAAAASFIGSALAHPDDPKIRDRQPRYEGPGWTASQGGEPAIGFPASNVTLRAWLPLTAFGSQITSGNVVWHYVSPSGREYALFGHSHGTAVVEVTNPDAPVIVGQVTGPNSLWRDIRVYQDHCYAVSEGGSGVQVISLANVDQGQVTLVNTITTGPSPAATHTVFINEASGYLYRSGGGSNGLRIYSLANPSNPVYVSSWTNRYCHEVTVHSYTSGPYAGREIAFVCGGFNGGFTNTGLVVVDVTDKQNLVILDEIQYPNGQFCHQGWLSNDLKYFYINDELDEDNLGIPCSTIIINVENLTNLSFAGSFTNNNTAIGHNLYIRGDLLYEANYRSGLRVFDLSANPLNPPEVAYFDTWEQDDGAAFNGLWLCNPYLPSGIVLGSDIEKGLFVWSIGLPLISVSLPDGAPEYLAPSGDAVRVQIEESQPGALQPGSAKLFYRAGLSGNYVESPLVPVSGDLYDAVFPPIGCQTAVSYYITATDTNGVPITIPPGAPGTGTFNALSAFGATTALSDEMETDQGWTVGAPGDNAITGIWVRVDPNGTAAQPEDDHTPQPGVNAWVTGQGSPGGALGDNDVDGGTTTLTSPTMSAVAEEGDAYLEYYRWYSNNTGAAPNSDSMPISISNNNGFSWVQLELVTENAGQWVKKSFRIADFVAPSAQMKVRLQASDLGAGSIVEAGIDDLRIFHVDCTPPPPDLPGDLDGDCDVDSVDLNIVLTDFGCTTPPGGCSADVDGDGDTDSVDLNIVLTSFGSVCP
;
A
#
# COMPACT_ATOMS: atom_id res chain seq x y z
N MET A 1 74.17 13.53 -26.68
CA MET A 1 74.57 12.26 -26.06
C MET A 1 73.43 11.86 -25.13
N SER A 2 72.76 10.73 -25.40
CA SER A 2 71.89 9.92 -24.50
C SER A 2 71.41 10.58 -23.20
N ILE A 3 70.11 10.76 -22.89
CA ILE A 3 69.04 9.75 -22.73
C ILE A 3 67.73 10.54 -22.56
N ARG A 4 66.62 10.09 -23.17
CA ARG A 4 65.29 10.28 -22.56
C ARG A 4 64.47 8.99 -22.68
N VAL A 5 63.94 8.63 -21.53
CA VAL A 5 63.26 7.39 -21.19
C VAL A 5 61.93 7.25 -21.94
N VAL A 6 61.67 6.03 -22.38
CA VAL A 6 60.41 5.53 -22.92
C VAL A 6 59.49 5.17 -21.76
N SER A 7 58.24 5.64 -21.80
CA SER A 7 57.13 5.02 -21.09
C SER A 7 56.00 4.81 -22.09
N ALA A 8 55.75 3.55 -22.42
CA ALA A 8 54.66 3.11 -23.27
C ALA A 8 53.39 2.92 -22.42
N SER A 9 52.25 3.38 -22.92
CA SER A 9 50.94 2.94 -22.44
C SER A 9 50.01 2.73 -23.63
N ILE A 10 49.42 1.54 -23.62
CA ILE A 10 48.63 0.85 -24.63
C ILE A 10 47.33 1.62 -24.94
N ALA A 11 47.04 1.84 -26.22
CA ALA A 11 45.75 2.32 -26.68
C ALA A 11 44.75 1.15 -26.73
N ALA A 12 43.78 1.15 -25.82
CA ALA A 12 42.56 0.36 -25.94
C ALA A 12 41.46 1.26 -26.54
N ALA A 13 41.02 0.94 -27.74
CA ALA A 13 39.89 1.60 -28.39
C ALA A 13 38.59 1.14 -27.74
N ALA A 14 37.98 2.02 -26.92
CA ALA A 14 36.58 1.88 -26.52
C ALA A 14 35.73 2.66 -27.52
N ALA A 15 35.02 1.93 -28.39
CA ALA A 15 33.96 2.50 -29.22
C ALA A 15 32.78 2.86 -28.31
N ALA A 16 32.74 4.12 -27.84
CA ALA A 16 31.57 4.68 -27.19
C ALA A 16 30.46 4.82 -28.24
N SER A 17 29.49 3.93 -28.17
CA SER A 17 28.22 4.05 -28.91
C SER A 17 27.40 5.14 -28.23
N PHE A 18 27.59 6.40 -28.65
CA PHE A 18 26.67 7.47 -28.32
C PHE A 18 25.36 7.21 -29.06
N ILE A 19 24.39 6.61 -28.37
CA ILE A 19 22.99 6.63 -28.80
C ILE A 19 22.51 8.07 -28.58
N GLY A 20 22.51 8.86 -29.65
CA GLY A 20 22.01 10.22 -29.62
C GLY A 20 20.52 10.23 -29.28
N SER A 21 20.18 10.73 -28.10
CA SER A 21 18.84 11.25 -27.81
C SER A 21 18.56 12.39 -28.79
N ALA A 22 17.48 12.29 -29.56
CA ALA A 22 17.00 13.41 -30.36
C ALA A 22 16.61 14.55 -29.39
N LEU A 23 17.44 15.60 -29.34
CA LEU A 23 17.17 16.81 -28.57
C LEU A 23 16.16 17.66 -29.35
N ALA A 24 14.98 17.90 -28.77
CA ALA A 24 13.89 18.62 -29.43
C ALA A 24 13.89 20.14 -29.19
N HIS A 25 14.71 20.68 -28.27
CA HIS A 25 15.17 22.07 -28.30
C HIS A 25 16.57 22.14 -27.65
N PRO A 26 17.64 22.58 -28.37
CA PRO A 26 19.03 22.55 -27.88
C PRO A 26 19.31 23.37 -26.62
N ASP A 27 18.42 24.29 -26.27
CA ASP A 27 18.61 25.31 -25.23
C ASP A 27 17.76 25.06 -23.97
N ASP A 28 17.19 23.86 -23.78
CA ASP A 28 16.38 23.59 -22.58
C ASP A 28 17.25 23.57 -21.30
N PRO A 29 16.99 24.46 -20.33
CA PRO A 29 17.80 24.57 -19.12
C PRO A 29 17.72 23.32 -18.23
N LYS A 30 16.62 22.54 -18.28
CA LYS A 30 16.43 21.31 -17.49
C LYS A 30 17.49 20.26 -17.77
N ILE A 31 18.06 20.26 -18.97
CA ILE A 31 19.14 19.33 -19.35
C ILE A 31 20.40 19.56 -18.49
N ARG A 32 20.63 20.80 -18.04
CA ARG A 32 21.81 21.18 -17.24
C ARG A 32 21.75 20.63 -15.82
N ASP A 33 20.55 20.43 -15.30
CA ASP A 33 20.34 20.05 -13.90
C ASP A 33 20.08 18.55 -13.72
N ARG A 34 19.99 17.79 -14.82
CA ARG A 34 19.70 16.35 -14.80
C ARG A 34 20.55 15.61 -13.77
N GLN A 35 19.88 15.01 -12.80
CA GLN A 35 20.48 14.05 -11.89
C GLN A 35 20.09 12.62 -12.28
N PRO A 36 20.92 11.63 -11.93
CA PRO A 36 20.51 10.24 -12.02
C PRO A 36 19.25 10.00 -11.19
N ARG A 37 18.40 9.09 -11.65
CA ARG A 37 17.26 8.61 -10.86
C ARG A 37 17.73 8.00 -9.55
N TYR A 38 16.84 7.98 -8.57
CA TYR A 38 17.03 7.21 -7.35
C TYR A 38 17.01 5.70 -7.64
N GLU A 39 18.04 4.96 -7.18
CA GLU A 39 18.19 3.51 -7.41
C GLU A 39 17.81 2.65 -6.20
N GLY A 40 17.43 3.25 -5.07
CA GLY A 40 17.04 2.52 -3.87
C GLY A 40 15.58 2.00 -3.92
N PRO A 41 15.13 1.35 -2.83
CA PRO A 41 13.77 0.83 -2.74
C PRO A 41 12.75 1.97 -2.58
N GLY A 42 11.53 1.72 -3.06
CA GLY A 42 10.38 2.56 -2.74
C GLY A 42 9.89 2.34 -1.32
N TRP A 43 8.73 2.90 -1.02
CA TRP A 43 8.08 2.70 0.27
C TRP A 43 6.56 2.73 0.11
N THR A 44 5.85 1.92 0.88
CA THR A 44 4.39 1.91 0.92
C THR A 44 3.95 1.75 2.36
N ALA A 45 2.93 2.48 2.81
CA ALA A 45 2.46 2.40 4.19
C ALA A 45 2.04 0.97 4.60
N SER A 46 1.63 0.12 3.65
CA SER A 46 1.33 -1.29 3.89
C SER A 46 2.52 -2.15 4.31
N GLN A 47 3.75 -1.71 4.04
CA GLN A 47 4.99 -2.39 4.45
C GLN A 47 5.38 -2.02 5.89
N GLY A 48 4.78 -0.96 6.46
CA GLY A 48 5.20 -0.38 7.73
C GLY A 48 6.59 0.28 7.65
N GLY A 49 7.08 0.74 8.81
CA GLY A 49 8.38 1.43 8.91
C GLY A 49 8.40 2.78 8.20
N GLU A 50 9.62 3.32 8.03
CA GLU A 50 9.86 4.62 7.40
C GLU A 50 10.51 4.46 6.01
N PRO A 51 10.33 5.43 5.09
CA PRO A 51 11.03 5.43 3.82
C PRO A 51 12.56 5.42 3.99
N ALA A 52 13.27 4.85 3.01
CA ALA A 52 14.73 4.73 3.04
C ALA A 52 15.48 6.08 3.00
N ILE A 53 14.80 7.15 2.60
CA ILE A 53 15.27 8.54 2.65
C ILE A 53 14.18 9.42 3.25
N GLY A 54 14.56 10.51 3.91
CA GLY A 54 13.62 11.43 4.54
C GLY A 54 13.02 12.42 3.53
N PHE A 55 11.74 12.75 3.73
CA PHE A 55 11.04 13.79 2.99
C PHE A 55 10.48 14.83 3.97
N PRO A 56 11.04 16.05 4.03
CA PRO A 56 10.48 17.11 4.85
C PRO A 56 9.01 17.37 4.49
N ALA A 57 8.12 17.36 5.48
CA ALA A 57 6.69 17.54 5.23
C ALA A 57 5.99 18.23 6.40
N SER A 58 4.88 18.91 6.09
CA SER A 58 3.95 19.47 7.06
C SER A 58 2.54 19.29 6.55
N ASN A 59 1.65 18.73 7.37
CA ASN A 59 0.25 18.45 7.02
C ASN A 59 0.08 17.67 5.70
N VAL A 60 1.02 16.79 5.37
CA VAL A 60 0.94 15.84 4.27
C VAL A 60 1.41 14.49 4.78
N THR A 61 0.67 13.44 4.49
CA THR A 61 1.05 12.06 4.80
C THR A 61 1.42 11.34 3.51
N LEU A 62 2.63 10.77 3.47
CA LEU A 62 3.03 9.85 2.42
C LEU A 62 2.27 8.53 2.59
N ARG A 63 1.56 8.11 1.56
CA ARG A 63 0.83 6.83 1.53
C ARG A 63 1.63 5.77 0.78
N ALA A 64 2.22 6.17 -0.34
CA ALA A 64 3.15 5.34 -1.08
C ALA A 64 4.09 6.17 -1.96
N TRP A 65 5.23 5.57 -2.28
CA TRP A 65 6.27 6.08 -3.16
C TRP A 65 6.82 4.93 -4.01
N LEU A 66 6.58 5.00 -5.32
CA LEU A 66 7.09 4.06 -6.31
C LEU A 66 8.26 4.69 -7.08
N PRO A 67 9.51 4.23 -6.87
CA PRO A 67 10.67 4.76 -7.57
C PRO A 67 10.64 4.39 -9.04
N LEU A 68 11.37 5.13 -9.87
CA LEU A 68 11.46 4.84 -11.31
C LEU A 68 11.94 3.43 -11.63
N THR A 69 12.74 2.82 -10.74
CA THR A 69 13.19 1.43 -10.81
C THR A 69 12.02 0.43 -10.80
N ALA A 70 10.90 0.75 -10.12
CA ALA A 70 9.70 -0.08 -10.10
C ALA A 70 9.01 -0.16 -11.48
N PHE A 71 9.27 0.82 -12.35
CA PHE A 71 8.68 0.89 -13.69
C PHE A 71 9.59 0.31 -14.80
N GLY A 72 10.83 -0.04 -14.48
CA GLY A 72 11.77 -0.69 -15.41
C GLY A 72 13.17 -0.07 -15.42
N SER A 73 14.17 -0.84 -15.86
CA SER A 73 15.57 -0.41 -15.85
C SER A 73 15.90 0.68 -16.89
N GLN A 74 15.12 0.78 -17.96
CA GLN A 74 15.27 1.81 -18.99
C GLN A 74 14.66 3.17 -18.61
N ILE A 75 13.90 3.24 -17.50
CA ILE A 75 13.20 4.47 -17.10
C ILE A 75 14.16 5.42 -16.40
N THR A 76 14.48 6.54 -17.04
CA THR A 76 15.49 7.50 -16.54
C THR A 76 14.90 8.72 -15.86
N SER A 77 13.63 9.04 -16.11
CA SER A 77 12.96 10.18 -15.47
C SER A 77 11.44 10.00 -15.42
N GLY A 78 10.80 10.60 -14.42
CA GLY A 78 9.37 10.90 -14.39
C GLY A 78 9.03 12.18 -15.16
N ASN A 79 7.74 12.45 -15.36
CA ASN A 79 7.27 13.74 -15.89
C ASN A 79 5.85 14.09 -15.43
N VAL A 80 4.80 13.62 -16.11
CA VAL A 80 3.40 13.93 -15.79
C VAL A 80 2.79 12.85 -14.90
N VAL A 81 1.82 13.25 -14.07
CA VAL A 81 0.82 12.33 -13.52
C VAL A 81 -0.59 12.85 -13.77
N TRP A 82 -1.50 11.97 -14.15
CA TRP A 82 -2.93 12.28 -14.22
C TRP A 82 -3.71 11.18 -13.49
N HIS A 83 -5.04 11.26 -13.47
CA HIS A 83 -5.88 10.25 -12.83
C HIS A 83 -6.90 9.66 -13.80
N TYR A 84 -7.43 8.50 -13.43
CA TYR A 84 -8.62 7.91 -14.01
C TYR A 84 -9.43 7.21 -12.92
N VAL A 85 -10.75 7.30 -13.01
CA VAL A 85 -11.68 6.58 -12.12
C VAL A 85 -12.51 5.66 -13.00
N SER A 86 -12.43 4.36 -12.77
CA SER A 86 -13.21 3.40 -13.53
C SER A 86 -14.69 3.46 -13.13
N PRO A 87 -15.61 2.96 -13.98
CA PRO A 87 -17.03 2.87 -13.62
C PRO A 87 -17.32 2.06 -12.35
N SER A 88 -16.40 1.20 -11.90
CA SER A 88 -16.53 0.46 -10.64
C SER A 88 -16.19 1.30 -9.41
N GLY A 89 -15.67 2.53 -9.58
CA GLY A 89 -15.16 3.39 -8.52
C GLY A 89 -13.69 3.12 -8.13
N ARG A 90 -12.96 2.27 -8.87
CA ARG A 90 -11.52 2.07 -8.65
C ARG A 90 -10.74 3.26 -9.20
N GLU A 91 -9.67 3.61 -8.52
CA GLU A 91 -8.89 4.82 -8.79
C GLU A 91 -7.50 4.46 -9.32
N TYR A 92 -7.05 5.20 -10.34
CA TYR A 92 -5.82 4.93 -11.06
C TYR A 92 -4.99 6.19 -11.25
N ALA A 93 -3.69 6.10 -10.95
CA ALA A 93 -2.68 7.05 -11.40
C ALA A 93 -2.21 6.70 -12.82
N LEU A 94 -2.24 7.69 -13.71
CA LEU A 94 -1.67 7.63 -15.06
C LEU A 94 -0.31 8.32 -15.02
N PHE A 95 0.74 7.54 -14.83
CA PHE A 95 2.09 8.04 -14.61
C PHE A 95 2.89 8.06 -15.92
N GLY A 96 3.26 9.26 -16.36
CA GLY A 96 4.17 9.45 -17.47
C GLY A 96 5.62 9.33 -17.02
N HIS A 97 6.43 8.66 -17.84
CA HIS A 97 7.85 8.52 -17.62
C HIS A 97 8.61 8.57 -18.95
N SER A 98 9.94 8.53 -18.89
CA SER A 98 10.78 8.83 -20.06
C SER A 98 10.49 7.93 -21.27
N HIS A 99 10.13 6.67 -21.04
CA HIS A 99 9.86 5.69 -22.10
C HIS A 99 8.37 5.34 -22.32
N GLY A 100 7.41 6.05 -21.72
CA GLY A 100 6.00 5.73 -21.92
C GLY A 100 5.07 6.20 -20.82
N THR A 101 3.94 5.51 -20.72
CA THR A 101 2.89 5.76 -19.75
C THR A 101 2.57 4.49 -18.99
N ALA A 102 2.64 4.55 -17.67
CA ALA A 102 2.22 3.50 -16.76
C ALA A 102 0.82 3.80 -16.19
N VAL A 103 0.08 2.75 -15.88
CA VAL A 103 -1.19 2.80 -15.17
C VAL A 103 -1.01 2.07 -13.84
N VAL A 104 -1.24 2.77 -12.74
CA VAL A 104 -1.06 2.27 -11.38
C VAL A 104 -2.40 2.38 -10.67
N GLU A 105 -2.91 1.29 -10.13
CA GLU A 105 -4.06 1.33 -9.27
C GLU A 105 -3.69 1.90 -7.91
N VAL A 106 -4.48 2.86 -7.44
CA VAL A 106 -4.30 3.57 -6.17
C VAL A 106 -5.57 3.58 -5.31
N THR A 107 -6.57 2.74 -5.65
CA THR A 107 -7.79 2.54 -4.83
C THR A 107 -7.45 2.26 -3.36
N ASN A 108 -6.41 1.43 -3.13
CA ASN A 108 -5.73 1.36 -1.85
C ASN A 108 -4.43 2.20 -1.94
N PRO A 109 -4.41 3.42 -1.38
CA PRO A 109 -3.25 4.32 -1.51
C PRO A 109 -2.03 3.82 -0.75
N ASP A 110 -2.21 2.91 0.20
CA ASP A 110 -1.13 2.34 1.02
C ASP A 110 -0.44 1.15 0.35
N ALA A 111 -1.03 0.59 -0.71
CA ALA A 111 -0.52 -0.56 -1.45
C ALA A 111 -0.83 -0.45 -2.96
N PRO A 112 -0.27 0.55 -3.66
CA PRO A 112 -0.53 0.75 -5.08
C PRO A 112 0.02 -0.39 -5.95
N VAL A 113 -0.68 -0.70 -7.04
CA VAL A 113 -0.35 -1.83 -7.94
C VAL A 113 -0.15 -1.34 -9.38
N ILE A 114 1.01 -1.61 -9.97
CA ILE A 114 1.25 -1.33 -11.39
C ILE A 114 0.43 -2.31 -12.24
N VAL A 115 -0.58 -1.80 -12.95
CA VAL A 115 -1.52 -2.58 -13.77
C VAL A 115 -0.92 -2.92 -15.12
N GLY A 116 -0.25 -1.95 -15.74
CA GLY A 116 0.34 -2.11 -17.06
C GLY A 116 1.03 -0.84 -17.54
N GLN A 117 1.74 -0.94 -18.66
CA GLN A 117 2.44 0.18 -19.27
C GLN A 117 2.34 0.13 -20.79
N VAL A 118 2.33 1.30 -21.41
CA VAL A 118 2.39 1.48 -22.86
C VAL A 118 3.68 2.22 -23.20
N THR A 119 4.53 1.58 -24.00
CA THR A 119 5.77 2.21 -24.48
C THR A 119 5.47 3.39 -25.40
N GLY A 120 6.24 4.46 -25.23
CA GLY A 120 6.21 5.67 -26.06
C GLY A 120 7.61 6.09 -26.50
N PRO A 121 7.72 7.18 -27.27
CA PRO A 121 9.02 7.74 -27.63
C PRO A 121 9.78 8.20 -26.37
N ASN A 122 11.11 8.05 -26.37
CA ASN A 122 11.96 8.50 -25.27
C ASN A 122 11.96 10.04 -25.20
N SER A 123 11.54 10.61 -24.08
CA SER A 123 11.49 12.07 -23.86
C SER A 123 11.43 12.40 -22.38
N LEU A 124 12.05 13.52 -21.98
CA LEU A 124 11.75 14.12 -20.67
C LEU A 124 10.31 14.64 -20.64
N TRP A 125 9.83 15.20 -21.75
CA TRP A 125 8.52 15.83 -21.85
C TRP A 125 7.46 14.87 -22.39
N ARG A 126 6.44 14.65 -21.56
CA ARG A 126 5.21 13.93 -21.87
C ARG A 126 4.08 14.57 -21.09
N ASP A 127 2.89 14.53 -21.65
CA ASP A 127 1.68 14.96 -20.96
C ASP A 127 0.54 13.98 -21.25
N ILE A 128 -0.42 13.89 -20.32
CA ILE A 128 -1.50 12.90 -20.33
C ILE A 128 -2.80 13.57 -19.93
N ARG A 129 -3.87 13.33 -20.70
CA ARG A 129 -5.25 13.67 -20.30
C ARG A 129 -6.19 12.51 -20.62
N VAL A 130 -7.36 12.53 -20.01
CA VAL A 130 -8.38 11.49 -20.19
C VAL A 130 -9.65 12.09 -20.79
N TYR A 131 -10.33 11.32 -21.62
CA TYR A 131 -11.71 11.57 -22.02
C TYR A 131 -12.46 10.25 -22.00
N GLN A 132 -13.50 10.16 -21.16
CA GLN A 132 -14.23 8.91 -20.92
C GLN A 132 -13.24 7.81 -20.47
N ASP A 133 -13.26 6.65 -21.12
CA ASP A 133 -12.40 5.49 -20.87
C ASP A 133 -11.10 5.49 -21.72
N HIS A 134 -10.69 6.65 -22.26
CA HIS A 134 -9.51 6.77 -23.11
C HIS A 134 -8.49 7.75 -22.51
N CYS A 135 -7.24 7.30 -22.39
CA CYS A 135 -6.07 8.08 -22.04
C CYS A 135 -5.34 8.54 -23.31
N TYR A 136 -5.00 9.82 -23.39
CA TYR A 136 -4.29 10.44 -24.50
C TYR A 136 -2.93 10.91 -24.02
N ALA A 137 -1.88 10.25 -24.47
CA ALA A 137 -0.50 10.58 -24.12
C ALA A 137 0.21 11.24 -25.31
N VAL A 138 0.86 12.37 -25.06
CA VAL A 138 1.63 13.15 -26.04
C VAL A 138 3.07 13.31 -25.58
N SER A 139 4.01 13.54 -26.50
CA SER A 139 5.42 13.72 -26.12
C SER A 139 6.20 14.58 -27.12
N GLU A 140 7.20 15.30 -26.64
CA GLU A 140 8.16 15.99 -27.50
C GLU A 140 9.15 15.04 -28.19
N GLY A 141 9.26 13.80 -27.71
CA GLY A 141 9.93 12.73 -28.45
C GLY A 141 9.24 12.37 -29.77
N GLY A 142 8.05 12.93 -30.04
CA GLY A 142 7.31 12.79 -31.29
C GLY A 142 6.19 11.75 -31.20
N SER A 143 5.94 11.04 -32.30
CA SER A 143 4.91 9.99 -32.45
C SER A 143 3.44 10.44 -32.39
N GLY A 144 3.13 11.72 -32.21
CA GLY A 144 1.75 12.20 -32.25
C GLY A 144 1.00 11.99 -30.92
N VAL A 145 -0.26 11.56 -30.99
CA VAL A 145 -1.09 11.28 -29.79
C VAL A 145 -1.30 9.79 -29.65
N GLN A 146 -0.72 9.16 -28.64
CA GLN A 146 -1.02 7.77 -28.28
C GLN A 146 -2.39 7.73 -27.61
N VAL A 147 -3.26 6.84 -28.08
CA VAL A 147 -4.61 6.64 -27.54
C VAL A 147 -4.66 5.27 -26.86
N ILE A 148 -4.81 5.29 -25.55
CA ILE A 148 -4.75 4.12 -24.67
C ILE A 148 -6.15 3.88 -24.11
N SER A 149 -6.71 2.69 -24.33
CA SER A 149 -7.99 2.30 -23.75
C SER A 149 -7.82 1.83 -22.31
N LEU A 150 -8.68 2.36 -21.43
CA LEU A 150 -8.80 2.02 -20.01
C LEU A 150 -10.13 1.29 -19.70
N ALA A 151 -10.89 0.90 -20.73
CA ALA A 151 -12.22 0.30 -20.58
C ALA A 151 -12.24 -0.97 -19.72
N ASN A 152 -11.15 -1.74 -19.76
CA ASN A 152 -10.99 -3.00 -19.03
C ASN A 152 -9.85 -2.94 -18.00
N VAL A 153 -9.50 -1.74 -17.52
CA VAL A 153 -8.38 -1.56 -16.57
C VAL A 153 -8.59 -2.35 -15.28
N ASP A 154 -9.85 -2.47 -14.82
CA ASP A 154 -10.22 -3.27 -13.65
C ASP A 154 -9.82 -4.75 -13.79
N GLN A 155 -9.72 -5.25 -15.01
CA GLN A 155 -9.33 -6.63 -15.35
C GLN A 155 -7.84 -6.76 -15.65
N GLY A 156 -7.04 -5.72 -15.37
CA GLY A 156 -5.61 -5.71 -15.67
C GLY A 156 -5.26 -5.41 -17.12
N GLN A 157 -6.19 -4.84 -17.91
CA GLN A 157 -5.99 -4.60 -19.35
C GLN A 157 -5.78 -3.11 -19.64
N VAL A 158 -4.60 -2.77 -20.15
CA VAL A 158 -4.24 -1.42 -20.64
C VAL A 158 -3.73 -1.57 -22.06
N THR A 159 -4.44 -1.00 -23.04
CA THR A 159 -4.17 -1.28 -24.47
C THR A 159 -3.97 -0.01 -25.27
N LEU A 160 -2.85 0.11 -25.98
CA LEU A 160 -2.69 1.11 -27.04
C LEU A 160 -3.61 0.75 -28.21
N VAL A 161 -4.67 1.54 -28.41
CA VAL A 161 -5.66 1.28 -29.48
C VAL A 161 -5.34 2.06 -30.75
N ASN A 162 -4.62 3.19 -30.66
CA ASN A 162 -4.26 3.99 -31.81
C ASN A 162 -3.07 4.93 -31.51
N THR A 163 -2.44 5.45 -32.57
CA THR A 163 -1.45 6.53 -32.50
C THR A 163 -1.75 7.57 -33.58
N ILE A 164 -2.29 8.72 -33.19
CA ILE A 164 -2.75 9.76 -34.11
C ILE A 164 -1.57 10.59 -34.59
N THR A 165 -1.22 10.40 -35.85
CA THR A 165 -0.17 11.15 -36.56
C THR A 165 -0.73 12.10 -37.62
N THR A 166 -2.04 12.06 -37.86
CA THR A 166 -2.74 12.95 -38.80
C THR A 166 -2.93 14.34 -38.18
N GLY A 167 -2.59 15.39 -38.92
CA GLY A 167 -2.67 16.79 -38.47
C GLY A 167 -1.44 17.59 -38.90
N PRO A 168 -1.34 18.87 -38.49
CA PRO A 168 -0.19 19.71 -38.82
C PRO A 168 1.08 19.24 -38.09
N SER A 169 2.20 19.29 -38.81
CA SER A 169 3.56 19.10 -38.29
C SER A 169 3.93 20.21 -37.28
N PRO A 170 4.82 19.94 -36.29
CA PRO A 170 5.45 18.65 -36.00
C PRO A 170 4.53 17.69 -35.24
N ALA A 171 4.89 16.40 -35.27
CA ALA A 171 4.23 15.37 -34.47
C ALA A 171 4.53 15.49 -32.97
N ALA A 172 5.57 16.24 -32.59
CA ALA A 172 5.92 16.56 -31.22
C ALA A 172 4.89 17.49 -30.57
N THR A 173 4.66 17.31 -29.27
CA THR A 173 3.76 18.10 -28.42
C THR A 173 4.31 18.16 -27.01
N HIS A 174 4.28 19.34 -26.41
CA HIS A 174 4.73 19.57 -25.05
C HIS A 174 3.63 19.17 -24.05
N THR A 175 2.45 19.79 -24.19
CA THR A 175 1.29 19.57 -23.31
C THR A 175 0.02 19.29 -24.11
N VAL A 176 -0.95 18.67 -23.45
CA VAL A 176 -2.28 18.40 -23.99
C VAL A 176 -3.33 18.79 -22.95
N PHE A 177 -4.38 19.47 -23.41
CA PHE A 177 -5.57 19.74 -22.61
C PHE A 177 -6.78 19.08 -23.27
N ILE A 178 -7.72 18.59 -22.46
CA ILE A 178 -9.01 18.09 -22.94
C ILE A 178 -10.11 18.86 -22.22
N ASN A 179 -11.00 19.48 -23.00
CA ASN A 179 -12.26 19.98 -22.45
C ASN A 179 -13.31 18.88 -22.57
N GLU A 180 -13.59 18.21 -21.46
CA GLU A 180 -14.51 17.07 -21.41
C GLU A 180 -15.96 17.47 -21.75
N ALA A 181 -16.35 18.72 -21.45
CA ALA A 181 -17.69 19.20 -21.74
C ALA A 181 -17.94 19.35 -23.25
N SER A 182 -16.92 19.76 -24.01
CA SER A 182 -17.02 19.98 -25.46
C SER A 182 -16.53 18.78 -26.28
N GLY A 183 -15.76 17.87 -25.69
CA GLY A 183 -15.16 16.72 -26.38
C GLY A 183 -14.07 17.13 -27.36
N TYR A 184 -13.24 18.11 -26.99
CA TYR A 184 -12.10 18.55 -27.80
C TYR A 184 -10.77 18.39 -27.05
N LEU A 185 -9.76 17.98 -27.81
CA LEU A 185 -8.37 17.86 -27.39
C LEU A 185 -7.55 18.98 -28.03
N TYR A 186 -6.74 19.64 -27.21
CA TYR A 186 -5.89 20.78 -27.57
C TYR A 186 -4.43 20.41 -27.34
N ARG A 187 -3.62 20.39 -28.41
CA ARG A 187 -2.17 20.13 -28.33
C ARG A 187 -1.39 21.43 -28.37
N SER A 188 -0.43 21.58 -27.46
CA SER A 188 0.41 22.77 -27.28
C SER A 188 1.90 22.42 -27.33
N GLY A 189 2.77 23.38 -27.62
CA GLY A 189 4.22 23.21 -27.69
C GLY A 189 4.77 22.14 -28.67
N GLY A 190 5.99 21.65 -28.46
CA GLY A 190 6.65 20.69 -29.37
C GLY A 190 7.15 21.28 -30.69
N GLY A 191 7.30 22.61 -30.79
CA GLY A 191 7.73 23.37 -31.97
C GLY A 191 7.21 24.82 -31.96
N SER A 192 7.39 25.59 -33.05
CA SER A 192 7.02 27.03 -33.11
C SER A 192 5.52 27.33 -33.31
N ASN A 193 4.63 26.37 -33.05
CA ASN A 193 3.20 26.47 -33.40
C ASN A 193 2.32 26.64 -32.14
N GLY A 194 1.15 27.29 -32.31
CA GLY A 194 0.16 27.44 -31.24
C GLY A 194 -0.74 26.21 -31.06
N LEU A 195 -2.01 26.42 -30.71
CA LEU A 195 -2.96 25.34 -30.40
C LEU A 195 -3.33 24.53 -31.63
N ARG A 196 -3.26 23.20 -31.54
CA ARG A 196 -3.80 22.27 -32.57
C ARG A 196 -4.99 21.52 -31.98
N ILE A 197 -6.17 21.65 -32.61
CA ILE A 197 -7.44 21.22 -32.03
C ILE A 197 -7.97 19.97 -32.74
N TYR A 198 -8.39 18.98 -31.95
CA TYR A 198 -8.90 17.69 -32.42
C TYR A 198 -10.25 17.39 -31.78
N SER A 199 -11.19 16.86 -32.55
CA SER A 199 -12.48 16.37 -32.05
C SER A 199 -12.32 14.96 -31.50
N LEU A 200 -12.90 14.73 -30.31
CA LEU A 200 -13.01 13.43 -29.64
C LEU A 200 -14.38 12.78 -29.84
N ALA A 201 -15.15 13.18 -30.86
CA ALA A 201 -16.43 12.53 -31.19
C ALA A 201 -16.30 11.01 -31.45
N ASN A 202 -15.10 10.57 -31.87
CA ASN A 202 -14.66 9.18 -31.78
C ASN A 202 -13.40 9.11 -30.90
N PRO A 203 -13.53 8.75 -29.61
CA PRO A 203 -12.41 8.76 -28.66
C PRO A 203 -11.21 7.91 -29.09
N SER A 204 -11.44 6.78 -29.76
CA SER A 204 -10.35 5.92 -30.23
C SER A 204 -9.63 6.47 -31.48
N ASN A 205 -10.20 7.48 -32.15
CA ASN A 205 -9.64 8.09 -33.35
C ASN A 205 -9.91 9.61 -33.42
N PRO A 206 -9.22 10.42 -32.59
CA PRO A 206 -9.28 11.87 -32.64
C PRO A 206 -9.02 12.44 -34.04
N VAL A 207 -9.86 13.38 -34.48
CA VAL A 207 -9.77 13.98 -35.81
C VAL A 207 -9.37 15.45 -35.72
N TYR A 208 -8.32 15.84 -36.45
CA TYR A 208 -7.90 17.24 -36.55
C TYR A 208 -9.01 18.14 -37.08
N VAL A 209 -9.21 19.30 -36.46
CA VAL A 209 -10.26 20.28 -36.82
C VAL A 209 -9.65 21.59 -37.31
N SER A 210 -8.78 22.20 -36.53
CA SER A 210 -8.19 23.51 -36.83
C SER A 210 -6.96 23.79 -35.96
N SER A 211 -6.29 24.91 -36.20
CA SER A 211 -5.17 25.39 -35.37
C SER A 211 -5.26 26.89 -35.14
N TRP A 212 -4.81 27.33 -33.97
CA TRP A 212 -4.51 28.73 -33.68
C TRP A 212 -3.00 28.93 -33.72
N THR A 213 -2.50 29.83 -34.58
CA THR A 213 -1.05 29.97 -34.84
C THR A 213 -0.53 31.39 -34.58
N ASN A 214 -1.26 32.21 -33.83
CA ASN A 214 -0.88 33.61 -33.60
C ASN A 214 0.42 33.75 -32.81
N ARG A 215 0.67 32.86 -31.85
CA ARG A 215 1.91 32.82 -31.07
C ARG A 215 2.16 31.42 -30.50
N TYR A 216 3.29 31.25 -29.82
CA TYR A 216 3.59 30.00 -29.13
C TYR A 216 2.66 29.81 -27.93
N CYS A 217 2.13 28.60 -27.79
CA CYS A 217 1.38 28.18 -26.62
C CYS A 217 2.21 27.09 -25.93
N HIS A 218 2.65 27.39 -24.71
CA HIS A 218 3.33 26.43 -23.87
C HIS A 218 2.32 25.45 -23.27
N GLU A 219 1.33 26.02 -22.58
CA GLU A 219 0.19 25.31 -22.00
C GLU A 219 -1.11 26.08 -22.19
N VAL A 220 -2.23 25.38 -22.05
CA VAL A 220 -3.56 25.93 -22.18
C VAL A 220 -4.52 25.31 -21.18
N THR A 221 -5.37 26.15 -20.59
CA THR A 221 -6.55 25.73 -19.83
C THR A 221 -7.79 26.16 -20.61
N VAL A 222 -8.70 25.23 -20.91
CA VAL A 222 -9.90 25.51 -21.70
C VAL A 222 -11.15 25.31 -20.87
N HIS A 223 -12.06 26.28 -20.87
CA HIS A 223 -13.29 26.27 -20.08
C HIS A 223 -14.53 26.56 -20.93
N SER A 224 -15.60 25.80 -20.70
CA SER A 224 -16.93 26.03 -21.30
C SER A 224 -17.81 26.81 -20.33
N TYR A 225 -18.09 28.08 -20.63
CA TYR A 225 -18.96 28.91 -19.82
C TYR A 225 -20.42 28.49 -20.00
N THR A 226 -21.07 28.04 -18.92
CA THR A 226 -22.49 27.65 -18.93
C THR A 226 -23.42 28.75 -18.43
N SER A 227 -22.88 29.77 -17.77
CA SER A 227 -23.63 30.91 -17.21
C SER A 227 -22.82 32.21 -17.32
N GLY A 228 -23.44 33.33 -16.95
CA GLY A 228 -22.81 34.65 -16.96
C GLY A 228 -22.72 35.29 -18.35
N PRO A 229 -21.94 36.37 -18.52
CA PRO A 229 -21.88 37.15 -19.76
C PRO A 229 -21.28 36.38 -20.95
N TYR A 230 -20.54 35.30 -20.68
CA TYR A 230 -19.90 34.46 -21.69
C TYR A 230 -20.59 33.10 -21.87
N ALA A 231 -21.80 32.91 -21.33
CA ALA A 231 -22.55 31.66 -21.45
C ALA A 231 -22.65 31.18 -22.91
N GLY A 232 -22.41 29.89 -23.12
CA GLY A 232 -22.37 29.25 -24.44
C GLY A 232 -21.04 29.39 -25.17
N ARG A 233 -20.03 30.04 -24.57
CA ARG A 233 -18.69 30.14 -25.14
C ARG A 233 -17.72 29.13 -24.55
N GLU A 234 -16.78 28.69 -25.37
CA GLU A 234 -15.62 27.93 -24.95
C GLU A 234 -14.37 28.80 -25.09
N ILE A 235 -13.65 28.99 -23.99
CA ILE A 235 -12.56 29.96 -23.89
C ILE A 235 -11.28 29.23 -23.52
N ALA A 236 -10.21 29.49 -24.27
CA ALA A 236 -8.86 29.01 -24.01
C ALA A 236 -8.02 30.11 -23.36
N PHE A 237 -7.45 29.80 -22.19
CA PHE A 237 -6.49 30.59 -21.44
C PHE A 237 -5.10 30.06 -21.78
N VAL A 238 -4.39 30.78 -22.65
CA VAL A 238 -3.13 30.35 -23.24
C VAL A 238 -1.96 31.00 -22.51
N CYS A 239 -1.12 30.18 -21.89
CA CYS A 239 0.17 30.59 -21.35
C CYS A 239 1.23 30.50 -22.46
N GLY A 240 1.92 31.62 -22.74
CA GLY A 240 2.96 31.64 -23.74
C GLY A 240 3.35 33.04 -24.20
N GLY A 241 3.81 33.15 -25.45
CA GLY A 241 4.39 34.38 -25.98
C GLY A 241 4.91 34.24 -27.41
N PHE A 242 5.65 35.24 -27.86
CA PHE A 242 6.39 35.17 -29.13
C PHE A 242 7.76 34.52 -28.93
N ASN A 243 8.40 34.17 -30.05
CA ASN A 243 9.75 33.60 -30.06
C ASN A 243 9.91 32.41 -29.10
N GLY A 244 9.02 31.42 -29.19
CA GLY A 244 9.04 30.24 -28.32
C GLY A 244 8.58 30.48 -26.88
N GLY A 245 7.93 31.62 -26.60
CA GLY A 245 7.44 31.99 -25.27
C GLY A 245 8.29 33.07 -24.59
N PHE A 246 9.54 33.28 -25.02
CA PHE A 246 10.50 34.18 -24.39
C PHE A 246 10.30 35.68 -24.65
N THR A 247 9.29 36.07 -25.43
CA THR A 247 9.05 37.49 -25.77
C THR A 247 7.57 37.83 -25.62
N ASN A 248 7.28 38.94 -24.92
CA ASN A 248 5.93 39.31 -24.49
C ASN A 248 5.21 38.15 -23.80
N THR A 249 5.95 37.45 -22.93
CA THR A 249 5.42 36.33 -22.14
C THR A 249 4.23 36.80 -21.30
N GLY A 250 3.14 36.02 -21.31
CA GLY A 250 1.93 36.39 -20.59
C GLY A 250 0.75 35.47 -20.88
N LEU A 251 -0.44 35.94 -20.50
CA LEU A 251 -1.70 35.25 -20.70
C LEU A 251 -2.43 35.80 -21.93
N VAL A 252 -2.95 34.90 -22.76
CA VAL A 252 -3.78 35.24 -23.92
C VAL A 252 -5.10 34.50 -23.85
N VAL A 253 -6.19 35.25 -23.90
CA VAL A 253 -7.54 34.68 -23.84
C VAL A 253 -8.11 34.60 -25.24
N VAL A 254 -8.47 33.39 -25.66
CA VAL A 254 -8.95 33.09 -27.01
C VAL A 254 -10.34 32.46 -26.92
N ASP A 255 -11.32 33.06 -27.58
CA ASP A 255 -12.61 32.42 -27.84
C ASP A 255 -12.41 31.33 -28.90
N VAL A 256 -12.59 30.08 -28.47
CA VAL A 256 -12.45 28.88 -29.29
C VAL A 256 -13.79 28.24 -29.59
N THR A 257 -14.91 28.91 -29.33
CA THR A 257 -16.27 28.37 -29.52
C THR A 257 -16.48 27.87 -30.95
N ASP A 258 -16.26 28.75 -31.94
CA ASP A 258 -16.22 28.38 -33.34
C ASP A 258 -14.80 27.93 -33.70
N LYS A 259 -14.61 26.61 -33.83
CA LYS A 259 -13.30 26.03 -34.13
C LYS A 259 -12.72 26.51 -35.46
N GLN A 260 -13.53 27.04 -36.38
CA GLN A 260 -13.06 27.58 -37.66
C GLN A 260 -12.70 29.07 -37.58
N ASN A 261 -13.10 29.77 -36.51
CA ASN A 261 -12.86 31.19 -36.32
C ASN A 261 -12.46 31.49 -34.87
N LEU A 262 -11.18 31.26 -34.57
CA LEU A 262 -10.59 31.45 -33.25
C LEU A 262 -10.24 32.93 -33.04
N VAL A 263 -10.78 33.55 -31.99
CA VAL A 263 -10.71 35.01 -31.79
C VAL A 263 -10.00 35.34 -30.48
N ILE A 264 -8.92 36.12 -30.53
CA ILE A 264 -8.30 36.67 -29.32
C ILE A 264 -9.27 37.70 -28.72
N LEU A 265 -9.64 37.53 -27.46
CA LEU A 265 -10.48 38.47 -26.73
C LEU A 265 -9.63 39.55 -26.05
N ASP A 266 -8.53 39.15 -25.42
CA ASP A 266 -7.55 40.04 -24.81
C ASP A 266 -6.23 39.31 -24.50
N GLU A 267 -5.19 40.07 -24.18
CA GLU A 267 -3.88 39.58 -23.75
C GLU A 267 -3.25 40.49 -22.71
N ILE A 268 -2.46 39.92 -21.81
CA ILE A 268 -1.80 40.70 -20.76
C ILE A 268 -0.43 40.13 -20.40
N GLN A 269 0.55 41.01 -20.25
CA GLN A 269 1.83 40.73 -19.59
C GLN A 269 1.77 41.21 -18.14
N TYR A 270 2.54 40.57 -17.27
CA TYR A 270 2.63 40.89 -15.84
C TYR A 270 4.05 41.32 -15.44
N PRO A 271 4.23 42.01 -14.31
CA PRO A 271 5.55 42.40 -13.83
C PRO A 271 6.49 41.19 -13.73
N ASN A 272 7.76 41.38 -14.11
CA ASN A 272 8.83 40.38 -14.05
C ASN A 272 8.67 39.12 -14.92
N GLY A 273 7.61 38.98 -15.73
CA GLY A 273 7.41 37.76 -16.51
C GLY A 273 8.61 37.36 -17.37
N GLN A 274 9.07 36.12 -17.23
CA GLN A 274 10.16 35.52 -18.01
C GLN A 274 9.63 34.42 -18.93
N PHE A 275 8.74 33.56 -18.44
CA PHE A 275 8.17 32.43 -19.15
C PHE A 275 6.86 31.95 -18.52
N CYS A 276 5.73 32.44 -19.05
CA CYS A 276 4.37 32.10 -18.63
C CYS A 276 4.14 30.64 -18.99
N HIS A 277 4.27 29.79 -17.97
CA HIS A 277 4.41 28.36 -18.15
C HIS A 277 3.03 27.71 -18.13
N GLN A 278 2.39 27.71 -16.98
CA GLN A 278 1.10 27.05 -16.76
C GLN A 278 0.22 27.90 -15.85
N GLY A 279 -1.10 27.71 -15.95
CA GLY A 279 -2.03 28.33 -15.02
C GLY A 279 -3.41 27.69 -14.99
N TRP A 280 -4.16 28.02 -13.95
CA TRP A 280 -5.47 27.43 -13.66
C TRP A 280 -6.49 28.47 -13.21
N LEU A 281 -7.75 28.24 -13.55
CA LEU A 281 -8.88 29.11 -13.18
C LEU A 281 -9.32 28.84 -11.74
N SER A 282 -9.67 29.91 -11.01
CA SER A 282 -10.45 29.81 -9.79
C SER A 282 -11.85 29.26 -10.06
N ASN A 283 -12.45 28.57 -9.08
CA ASN A 283 -13.79 27.97 -9.23
C ASN A 283 -14.89 29.00 -9.53
N ASP A 284 -14.73 30.23 -9.03
CA ASP A 284 -15.64 31.35 -9.29
C ASP A 284 -15.36 32.07 -10.62
N LEU A 285 -14.38 31.60 -11.41
CA LEU A 285 -13.95 32.12 -12.70
C LEU A 285 -13.49 33.58 -12.67
N LYS A 286 -13.07 34.06 -11.48
CA LYS A 286 -12.63 35.43 -11.25
C LYS A 286 -11.14 35.62 -11.53
N TYR A 287 -10.33 34.66 -11.13
CA TYR A 287 -8.88 34.73 -11.19
C TYR A 287 -8.30 33.58 -12.00
N PHE A 288 -7.20 33.86 -12.68
CA PHE A 288 -6.32 32.87 -13.29
C PHE A 288 -4.96 32.96 -12.60
N TYR A 289 -4.57 31.88 -11.96
CA TYR A 289 -3.30 31.75 -11.24
C TYR A 289 -2.25 31.17 -12.19
N ILE A 290 -1.05 31.73 -12.20
CA ILE A 290 0.03 31.40 -13.13
C ILE A 290 1.32 31.19 -12.35
N ASN A 291 2.07 30.16 -12.72
CA ASN A 291 3.50 30.07 -12.41
C ASN A 291 4.33 30.48 -13.63
N ASP A 292 5.36 31.27 -13.38
CA ASP A 292 6.38 31.64 -14.36
C ASP A 292 7.61 30.78 -14.09
N GLU A 293 8.12 30.05 -15.08
CA GLU A 293 9.09 28.98 -14.82
C GLU A 293 10.56 29.45 -14.79
N LEU A 294 10.82 30.72 -15.11
CA LEU A 294 12.18 31.22 -15.30
C LEU A 294 12.47 32.51 -14.54
N ASP A 295 11.56 33.01 -13.71
CA ASP A 295 11.76 34.26 -13.00
C ASP A 295 12.68 34.10 -11.78
N GLU A 296 12.67 32.97 -11.10
CA GLU A 296 13.57 32.73 -9.96
C GLU A 296 15.04 32.59 -10.40
N ASP A 297 15.34 31.78 -11.42
CA ASP A 297 16.72 31.59 -11.93
C ASP A 297 17.25 32.86 -12.62
N ASN A 298 16.43 33.53 -13.45
CA ASN A 298 16.91 34.71 -14.21
C ASN A 298 16.96 35.99 -13.38
N LEU A 299 16.06 36.17 -12.42
CA LEU A 299 15.92 37.42 -11.66
C LEU A 299 16.36 37.31 -10.20
N GLY A 300 16.53 36.09 -9.68
CA GLY A 300 16.89 35.86 -8.28
C GLY A 300 15.79 36.30 -7.31
N ILE A 301 14.52 36.17 -7.73
CA ILE A 301 13.36 36.46 -6.88
C ILE A 301 12.79 35.17 -6.29
N PRO A 302 12.07 35.24 -5.15
CA PRO A 302 11.38 34.06 -4.62
C PRO A 302 10.25 33.57 -5.54
N CYS A 303 9.96 32.27 -5.46
CA CYS A 303 8.86 31.59 -6.15
C CYS A 303 7.57 32.38 -5.96
N SER A 304 6.97 32.82 -7.07
CA SER A 304 5.83 33.73 -7.06
C SER A 304 4.71 33.24 -7.95
N THR A 305 3.50 33.12 -7.38
CA THR A 305 2.30 32.79 -8.13
C THR A 305 1.62 34.09 -8.57
N ILE A 306 1.51 34.29 -9.88
CA ILE A 306 0.93 35.48 -10.51
C ILE A 306 -0.59 35.33 -10.60
N ILE A 307 -1.32 36.43 -10.38
CA ILE A 307 -2.79 36.44 -10.35
C ILE A 307 -3.32 37.44 -11.37
N ILE A 308 -4.05 36.94 -12.37
CA ILE A 308 -4.73 37.76 -13.36
C ILE A 308 -6.23 37.75 -13.07
N ASN A 309 -6.86 38.91 -12.97
CA ASN A 309 -8.32 39.01 -12.97
C ASN A 309 -8.84 38.79 -14.39
N VAL A 310 -9.72 37.80 -14.53
CA VAL A 310 -10.32 37.34 -15.78
C VAL A 310 -11.85 37.46 -15.79
N GLU A 311 -12.45 38.20 -14.86
CA GLU A 311 -13.92 38.41 -14.81
C GLU A 311 -14.45 39.05 -16.10
N ASN A 312 -13.65 39.95 -16.70
CA ASN A 312 -13.90 40.51 -18.02
C ASN A 312 -12.83 40.02 -19.00
N LEU A 313 -13.19 39.01 -19.79
CA LEU A 313 -12.31 38.38 -20.79
C LEU A 313 -11.86 39.29 -21.93
N THR A 314 -12.40 40.51 -22.02
CA THR A 314 -12.01 41.53 -23.01
C THR A 314 -11.23 42.71 -22.41
N ASN A 315 -10.96 42.66 -21.10
CA ASN A 315 -10.16 43.66 -20.39
C ASN A 315 -9.58 43.01 -19.11
N LEU A 316 -8.55 42.20 -19.30
CA LEU A 316 -7.79 41.53 -18.25
C LEU A 316 -7.02 42.55 -17.41
N SER A 317 -6.75 42.22 -16.15
CA SER A 317 -5.91 43.06 -15.30
C SER A 317 -5.08 42.25 -14.33
N PHE A 318 -3.82 42.66 -14.12
CA PHE A 318 -2.97 42.10 -13.07
C PHE A 318 -3.58 42.41 -11.70
N ALA A 319 -3.94 41.36 -10.94
CA ALA A 319 -4.56 41.47 -9.63
C ALA A 319 -3.52 41.46 -8.49
N GLY A 320 -2.36 40.83 -8.72
CA GLY A 320 -1.28 40.72 -7.75
C GLY A 320 -0.43 39.48 -7.98
N SER A 321 0.43 39.20 -7.02
CA SER A 321 1.13 37.93 -6.88
C SER A 321 1.33 37.61 -5.40
N PHE A 322 1.54 36.34 -5.06
CA PHE A 322 1.88 35.91 -3.71
C PHE A 322 3.08 34.96 -3.72
N THR A 323 3.71 34.78 -2.56
CA THR A 323 4.90 33.94 -2.40
C THR A 323 4.96 33.37 -0.99
N ASN A 324 5.58 32.19 -0.82
CA ASN A 324 5.98 31.63 0.47
C ASN A 324 7.46 31.94 0.82
N ASN A 325 8.13 32.80 0.03
CA ASN A 325 9.56 33.14 0.10
C ASN A 325 10.53 31.99 -0.20
N ASN A 326 10.05 30.86 -0.72
CA ASN A 326 10.92 29.78 -1.21
C ASN A 326 11.67 30.23 -2.48
N THR A 327 12.85 29.66 -2.74
CA THR A 327 13.70 30.04 -3.88
C THR A 327 13.67 29.05 -5.05
N ALA A 328 12.94 27.94 -4.92
CA ALA A 328 12.79 26.95 -5.98
C ALA A 328 11.95 27.52 -7.12
N ILE A 329 12.07 26.91 -8.30
CA ILE A 329 11.33 27.32 -9.49
C ILE A 329 9.85 26.92 -9.34
N GLY A 330 8.94 27.88 -9.51
CA GLY A 330 7.51 27.63 -9.64
C GLY A 330 7.18 26.96 -10.98
N HIS A 331 6.28 25.97 -10.98
CA HIS A 331 6.07 25.18 -12.21
C HIS A 331 4.61 24.86 -12.56
N ASN A 332 4.00 23.84 -11.95
CA ASN A 332 2.62 23.44 -12.25
C ASN A 332 1.71 23.68 -11.06
N LEU A 333 0.54 24.30 -11.28
CA LEU A 333 -0.48 24.49 -10.26
C LEU A 333 -1.88 24.01 -10.70
N TYR A 334 -2.65 23.56 -9.72
CA TYR A 334 -4.03 23.08 -9.91
C TYR A 334 -4.90 23.48 -8.72
N ILE A 335 -6.20 23.68 -8.94
CA ILE A 335 -7.15 24.04 -7.89
C ILE A 335 -8.18 22.92 -7.73
N ARG A 336 -8.41 22.48 -6.49
CA ARG A 336 -9.53 21.61 -6.11
C ARG A 336 -10.19 22.17 -4.86
N GLY A 337 -11.49 22.46 -4.96
CA GLY A 337 -12.19 23.16 -3.89
C GLY A 337 -11.50 24.50 -3.61
N ASP A 338 -11.25 24.80 -2.35
CA ASP A 338 -10.61 26.06 -1.94
C ASP A 338 -9.08 25.97 -1.84
N LEU A 339 -8.48 24.85 -2.24
CA LEU A 339 -7.04 24.65 -2.16
C LEU A 339 -6.38 24.77 -3.54
N LEU A 340 -5.26 25.49 -3.55
CA LEU A 340 -4.33 25.59 -4.66
C LEU A 340 -3.13 24.69 -4.36
N TYR A 341 -2.83 23.77 -5.28
CA TYR A 341 -1.73 22.80 -5.19
C TYR A 341 -0.69 23.17 -6.22
N GLU A 342 0.58 23.29 -5.81
CA GLU A 342 1.70 23.55 -6.70
C GLU A 342 2.73 22.44 -6.59
N ALA A 343 3.27 22.02 -7.74
CA ALA A 343 4.48 21.23 -7.83
C ALA A 343 5.61 22.16 -8.27
N ASN A 344 6.51 22.48 -7.35
CA ASN A 344 7.56 23.49 -7.52
C ASN A 344 8.94 22.85 -7.37
N TYR A 345 9.29 21.97 -8.31
CA TYR A 345 10.59 21.31 -8.45
C TYR A 345 11.23 20.95 -7.10
N ARG A 346 12.30 21.66 -6.73
CA ARG A 346 13.11 21.36 -5.54
C ARG A 346 12.43 21.65 -4.21
N SER A 347 11.32 22.38 -4.22
CA SER A 347 10.53 22.60 -3.01
C SER A 347 9.35 21.62 -2.90
N GLY A 348 9.16 20.75 -3.88
CA GLY A 348 8.14 19.70 -3.87
C GLY A 348 6.71 20.22 -4.00
N LEU A 349 5.79 19.56 -3.30
CA LEU A 349 4.37 19.91 -3.23
C LEU A 349 4.17 21.08 -2.26
N ARG A 350 3.42 22.09 -2.69
CA ARG A 350 3.02 23.26 -1.89
C ARG A 350 1.51 23.43 -1.97
N VAL A 351 0.84 23.67 -0.83
CA VAL A 351 -0.63 23.79 -0.78
C VAL A 351 -1.04 25.08 -0.08
N PHE A 352 -1.89 25.86 -0.74
CA PHE A 352 -2.35 27.17 -0.29
C PHE A 352 -3.88 27.22 -0.16
N ASP A 353 -4.38 27.92 0.86
CA ASP A 353 -5.82 28.08 1.11
C ASP A 353 -6.36 29.38 0.50
N LEU A 354 -7.06 29.25 -0.63
CA LEU A 354 -7.67 30.37 -1.35
C LEU A 354 -8.90 30.94 -0.64
N SER A 355 -9.57 30.18 0.23
CA SER A 355 -10.76 30.66 0.95
C SER A 355 -10.42 31.76 1.95
N ALA A 356 -9.22 31.69 2.54
CA ALA A 356 -8.75 32.68 3.50
C ALA A 356 -8.46 34.03 2.81
N ASN A 357 -7.74 34.00 1.68
CA ASN A 357 -7.50 35.18 0.85
C ASN A 357 -7.04 34.78 -0.56
N PRO A 358 -7.85 34.98 -1.61
CA PRO A 358 -7.50 34.55 -2.96
C PRO A 358 -6.35 35.36 -3.60
N LEU A 359 -5.96 36.50 -3.03
CA LEU A 359 -4.86 37.33 -3.52
C LEU A 359 -3.56 37.17 -2.73
N ASN A 360 -3.61 36.54 -1.55
CA ASN A 360 -2.46 36.25 -0.71
C ASN A 360 -2.79 35.10 0.24
N PRO A 361 -3.02 33.88 -0.29
CA PRO A 361 -3.43 32.72 0.49
C PRO A 361 -2.28 32.24 1.40
N PRO A 362 -2.56 31.80 2.63
CA PRO A 362 -1.55 31.16 3.46
C PRO A 362 -1.20 29.76 2.92
N GLU A 363 0.07 29.37 3.03
CA GLU A 363 0.50 27.98 2.85
C GLU A 363 0.01 27.15 4.05
N VAL A 364 -0.64 26.01 3.77
CA VAL A 364 -1.26 25.14 4.78
C VAL A 364 -0.66 23.73 4.84
N ALA A 365 0.02 23.30 3.78
CA ALA A 365 0.70 22.01 3.73
C ALA A 365 1.86 22.03 2.72
N TYR A 366 2.88 21.19 2.96
CA TYR A 366 3.94 20.93 1.99
C TYR A 366 4.50 19.51 2.13
N PHE A 367 5.08 19.01 1.03
CA PHE A 367 5.86 17.77 1.01
C PHE A 367 7.02 17.92 0.04
N ASP A 368 8.24 17.92 0.56
CA ASP A 368 9.45 18.13 -0.21
C ASP A 368 10.01 16.80 -0.71
N THR A 369 9.99 16.62 -2.04
CA THR A 369 10.56 15.44 -2.69
C THR A 369 12.05 15.60 -3.00
N TRP A 370 12.66 16.76 -2.72
CA TRP A 370 14.06 17.09 -2.97
C TRP A 370 14.72 17.69 -1.71
N GLU A 371 15.07 16.81 -0.78
CA GLU A 371 15.49 17.16 0.57
C GLU A 371 16.83 17.93 0.68
N GLN A 372 17.57 18.07 -0.43
CA GLN A 372 18.92 18.65 -0.44
C GLN A 372 18.92 20.17 -0.25
N ASP A 373 18.07 20.89 -0.99
CA ASP A 373 18.01 22.35 -1.02
C ASP A 373 16.83 22.87 -1.86
N ASP A 374 16.35 24.08 -1.59
CA ASP A 374 15.31 24.79 -2.35
C ASP A 374 15.89 25.68 -3.49
N GLY A 375 17.03 25.30 -4.09
CA GLY A 375 17.66 26.11 -5.14
C GLY A 375 16.80 26.25 -6.41
N ALA A 376 16.97 27.36 -7.14
CA ALA A 376 16.31 27.60 -8.42
C ALA A 376 16.88 26.66 -9.52
N ALA A 377 16.41 25.42 -9.53
CA ALA A 377 16.84 24.38 -10.46
C ALA A 377 15.70 23.36 -10.69
N PHE A 378 15.77 22.62 -11.78
CA PHE A 378 14.65 21.83 -12.30
C PHE A 378 14.52 20.41 -11.71
N ASN A 379 15.16 20.09 -10.59
CA ASN A 379 15.07 18.75 -9.99
C ASN A 379 13.85 18.62 -9.09
N GLY A 380 13.36 17.41 -8.87
CA GLY A 380 12.27 17.15 -7.93
C GLY A 380 10.89 17.07 -8.59
N LEU A 381 9.88 17.64 -7.93
CA LEU A 381 8.48 17.43 -8.29
C LEU A 381 8.09 18.20 -9.55
N TRP A 382 7.75 17.47 -10.62
CA TRP A 382 7.34 18.03 -11.91
C TRP A 382 5.86 18.42 -11.92
N LEU A 383 4.98 17.57 -11.37
CA LEU A 383 3.53 17.80 -11.40
C LEU A 383 2.84 17.11 -10.23
N CYS A 384 1.76 17.72 -9.74
CA CYS A 384 0.81 17.11 -8.81
C CYS A 384 -0.60 17.04 -9.41
N ASN A 385 -1.38 16.02 -9.05
CA ASN A 385 -2.76 15.84 -9.48
C ASN A 385 -3.67 15.63 -8.27
N PRO A 386 -4.50 16.61 -7.90
CA PRO A 386 -5.32 16.54 -6.69
C PRO A 386 -6.74 16.00 -6.95
N TYR A 387 -7.05 15.40 -8.09
CA TYR A 387 -8.46 15.24 -8.54
C TYR A 387 -9.12 13.88 -8.25
N LEU A 388 -8.44 12.94 -7.59
CA LEU A 388 -9.05 11.67 -7.24
C LEU A 388 -10.21 11.88 -6.25
N PRO A 389 -11.41 11.28 -6.49
CA PRO A 389 -12.56 11.38 -5.59
C PRO A 389 -12.25 11.08 -4.13
N SER A 390 -11.37 10.10 -3.85
CA SER A 390 -10.92 9.74 -2.51
C SER A 390 -10.26 10.86 -1.71
N GLY A 391 -9.79 11.93 -2.36
CA GLY A 391 -8.99 12.97 -1.71
C GLY A 391 -7.47 12.76 -1.85
N ILE A 392 -7.06 11.62 -2.41
CA ILE A 392 -5.65 11.33 -2.67
C ILE A 392 -5.08 12.32 -3.69
N VAL A 393 -3.86 12.77 -3.41
CA VAL A 393 -3.06 13.63 -4.31
C VAL A 393 -1.92 12.80 -4.86
N LEU A 394 -1.76 12.83 -6.17
CA LEU A 394 -0.67 12.15 -6.87
C LEU A 394 0.46 13.13 -7.17
N GLY A 395 1.70 12.68 -7.16
CA GLY A 395 2.88 13.46 -7.51
C GLY A 395 3.79 12.72 -8.48
N SER A 396 4.35 13.42 -9.46
CA SER A 396 5.38 12.88 -10.36
C SER A 396 6.66 13.67 -10.21
N ASP A 397 7.69 13.00 -9.74
CA ASP A 397 9.04 13.52 -9.55
C ASP A 397 9.98 13.02 -10.65
N ILE A 398 10.85 13.91 -11.14
CA ILE A 398 11.77 13.61 -12.24
C ILE A 398 12.73 12.48 -11.87
N GLU A 399 13.30 12.51 -10.67
CA GLU A 399 14.35 11.58 -10.26
C GLU A 399 13.80 10.42 -9.41
N LYS A 400 12.76 10.69 -8.63
CA LYS A 400 12.26 9.81 -7.58
C LYS A 400 10.95 9.10 -7.96
N GLY A 401 10.25 9.46 -9.03
CA GLY A 401 9.11 8.67 -9.53
C GLY A 401 7.74 9.10 -8.99
N LEU A 402 6.85 8.13 -8.75
CA LEU A 402 5.44 8.39 -8.41
C LEU A 402 5.25 8.47 -6.89
N PHE A 403 4.63 9.54 -6.43
CA PHE A 403 4.21 9.75 -5.04
C PHE A 403 2.68 9.70 -4.92
N VAL A 404 2.21 9.14 -3.81
CA VAL A 404 0.80 9.06 -3.42
C VAL A 404 0.66 9.65 -2.02
N TRP A 405 -0.15 10.69 -1.89
CA TRP A 405 -0.30 11.46 -0.66
C TRP A 405 -1.75 11.57 -0.22
N SER A 406 -1.94 11.78 1.08
CA SER A 406 -3.13 12.43 1.63
C SER A 406 -2.73 13.77 2.23
N ILE A 407 -3.63 14.75 2.16
CA ILE A 407 -3.39 16.12 2.63
C ILE A 407 -4.17 16.34 3.93
N GLY A 408 -3.53 17.01 4.88
CA GLY A 408 -3.97 17.07 6.27
C GLY A 408 -3.44 15.90 7.09
N LEU A 409 -3.33 16.10 8.39
CA LEU A 409 -3.10 15.02 9.34
C LEU A 409 -4.42 14.25 9.55
N PRO A 410 -4.36 12.94 9.83
CA PRO A 410 -5.51 12.19 10.29
C PRO A 410 -6.20 12.92 11.43
N LEU A 411 -7.47 13.24 11.24
CA LEU A 411 -8.31 13.81 12.29
C LEU A 411 -9.03 12.72 13.10
N ILE A 412 -8.86 11.46 12.71
CA ILE A 412 -9.39 10.31 13.43
C ILE A 412 -8.30 9.27 13.69
N SER A 413 -8.45 8.51 14.77
CA SER A 413 -7.75 7.24 14.98
C SER A 413 -8.76 6.09 14.97
N VAL A 414 -8.33 4.88 14.63
CA VAL A 414 -9.18 3.67 14.66
C VAL A 414 -8.44 2.58 15.42
N SER A 415 -9.09 1.96 16.40
CA SER A 415 -8.51 0.88 17.20
C SER A 415 -9.57 -0.17 17.56
N LEU A 416 -9.09 -1.34 18.02
CA LEU A 416 -9.92 -2.37 18.64
C LEU A 416 -9.63 -2.33 20.15
N PRO A 417 -10.45 -1.66 20.97
CA PRO A 417 -10.15 -1.47 22.40
C PRO A 417 -10.04 -2.81 23.16
N ASP A 418 -10.79 -3.81 22.72
CA ASP A 418 -10.81 -5.16 23.31
C ASP A 418 -9.82 -6.12 22.61
N GLY A 419 -9.01 -5.61 21.68
CA GLY A 419 -8.14 -6.42 20.81
C GLY A 419 -8.89 -7.07 19.65
N ALA A 420 -8.13 -7.69 18.73
CA ALA A 420 -8.72 -8.52 17.69
C ALA A 420 -9.03 -9.91 18.26
N PRO A 421 -10.28 -10.39 18.23
CA PRO A 421 -10.60 -11.69 18.79
C PRO A 421 -10.02 -12.83 17.95
N GLU A 422 -9.60 -13.89 18.64
CA GLU A 422 -9.22 -15.17 18.01
C GLU A 422 -10.45 -15.94 17.52
N TYR A 423 -11.59 -15.79 18.18
CA TYR A 423 -12.84 -16.51 17.90
C TYR A 423 -14.01 -15.56 17.66
N LEU A 424 -14.89 -15.94 16.73
CA LEU A 424 -16.16 -15.25 16.47
C LEU A 424 -17.32 -16.24 16.58
N ALA A 425 -18.34 -15.90 17.36
CA ALA A 425 -19.49 -16.77 17.59
C ALA A 425 -20.15 -17.21 16.26
N PRO A 426 -20.33 -18.53 15.99
CA PRO A 426 -20.96 -19.03 14.76
C PRO A 426 -22.39 -18.52 14.52
N SER A 427 -23.09 -18.13 15.58
CA SER A 427 -24.43 -17.52 15.51
C SER A 427 -24.44 -16.09 14.97
N GLY A 428 -23.27 -15.49 14.72
CA GLY A 428 -23.10 -14.06 14.47
C GLY A 428 -22.54 -13.37 15.72
N ASP A 429 -21.71 -12.36 15.49
CA ASP A 429 -20.92 -11.71 16.54
C ASP A 429 -20.61 -10.25 16.19
N ALA A 430 -20.02 -9.50 17.12
CA ALA A 430 -19.60 -8.12 16.91
C ALA A 430 -18.22 -7.85 17.50
N VAL A 431 -17.36 -7.21 16.73
CA VAL A 431 -16.07 -6.69 17.21
C VAL A 431 -16.22 -5.21 17.53
N ARG A 432 -15.88 -4.82 18.76
CA ARG A 432 -15.88 -3.43 19.18
C ARG A 432 -14.76 -2.65 18.50
N VAL A 433 -15.10 -1.51 17.93
CA VAL A 433 -14.21 -0.57 17.25
C VAL A 433 -14.32 0.79 17.95
N GLN A 434 -13.19 1.41 18.26
CA GLN A 434 -13.14 2.78 18.73
C GLN A 434 -12.63 3.69 17.61
N ILE A 435 -13.36 4.78 17.33
CA ILE A 435 -12.97 5.81 16.36
C ILE A 435 -12.87 7.15 17.09
N GLU A 436 -11.67 7.50 17.55
CA GLU A 436 -11.45 8.75 18.27
C GLU A 436 -11.29 9.90 17.28
N GLU A 437 -12.02 10.99 17.50
CA GLU A 437 -11.93 12.20 16.68
C GLU A 437 -11.07 13.26 17.41
N SER A 438 -10.06 13.80 16.72
CA SER A 438 -9.23 14.90 17.25
C SER A 438 -10.00 16.22 17.34
N GLN A 439 -11.09 16.34 16.60
CA GLN A 439 -12.06 17.43 16.68
C GLN A 439 -13.49 16.90 16.44
N PRO A 440 -14.52 17.41 17.14
CA PRO A 440 -15.88 16.91 16.97
C PRO A 440 -16.40 17.03 15.53
N GLY A 441 -16.95 15.93 15.01
CA GLY A 441 -17.45 15.79 13.63
C GLY A 441 -16.38 15.46 12.60
N ALA A 442 -15.18 15.03 13.03
CA ALA A 442 -14.08 14.70 12.12
C ALA A 442 -14.29 13.40 11.34
N LEU A 443 -15.14 12.47 11.78
CA LEU A 443 -15.44 11.27 10.99
C LEU A 443 -16.37 11.64 9.83
N GLN A 444 -15.94 11.34 8.60
CA GLN A 444 -16.81 11.49 7.43
C GLN A 444 -18.02 10.55 7.57
N PRO A 445 -19.27 11.07 7.54
CA PRO A 445 -20.46 10.24 7.72
C PRO A 445 -20.54 9.08 6.72
N GLY A 446 -20.74 7.87 7.23
CA GLY A 446 -20.87 6.65 6.42
C GLY A 446 -19.56 6.07 5.89
N SER A 447 -18.40 6.62 6.26
CA SER A 447 -17.09 6.10 5.85
C SER A 447 -16.63 4.88 6.66
N ALA A 448 -17.13 4.72 7.88
CA ALA A 448 -16.74 3.65 8.80
C ALA A 448 -17.33 2.30 8.36
N LYS A 449 -16.46 1.37 7.94
CA LYS A 449 -16.84 0.11 7.30
C LYS A 449 -16.00 -1.06 7.81
N LEU A 450 -16.67 -2.21 7.95
CA LEU A 450 -16.08 -3.54 8.07
C LEU A 450 -15.96 -4.16 6.69
N PHE A 451 -14.81 -4.78 6.41
CA PHE A 451 -14.62 -5.68 5.29
C PHE A 451 -14.23 -7.05 5.83
N TYR A 452 -15.03 -8.08 5.57
CA TYR A 452 -14.77 -9.43 6.06
C TYR A 452 -14.90 -10.49 4.96
N ARG A 453 -14.21 -11.61 5.12
CA ARG A 453 -14.29 -12.76 4.26
C ARG A 453 -14.36 -14.03 5.10
N ALA A 454 -15.41 -14.82 4.87
CA ALA A 454 -15.54 -16.17 5.40
C ALA A 454 -14.86 -17.16 4.44
N GLY A 455 -13.88 -17.91 4.93
CA GLY A 455 -13.05 -18.84 4.19
C GLY A 455 -11.72 -18.24 3.70
N LEU A 456 -10.87 -19.12 3.16
CA LEU A 456 -9.49 -18.79 2.74
C LEU A 456 -9.40 -18.10 1.37
N SER A 457 -10.51 -18.02 0.62
CA SER A 457 -10.54 -17.44 -0.73
C SER A 457 -11.86 -16.73 -1.01
N GLY A 458 -11.89 -15.88 -2.03
CA GLY A 458 -13.04 -15.04 -2.37
C GLY A 458 -12.82 -13.56 -2.06
N ASN A 459 -13.82 -12.76 -2.43
CA ASN A 459 -13.82 -11.31 -2.22
C ASN A 459 -14.27 -10.96 -0.80
N TYR A 460 -13.79 -9.84 -0.28
CA TYR A 460 -14.32 -9.26 0.96
C TYR A 460 -15.73 -8.73 0.73
N VAL A 461 -16.57 -8.92 1.74
CA VAL A 461 -17.91 -8.35 1.84
C VAL A 461 -17.82 -7.09 2.69
N GLU A 462 -18.38 -6.00 2.19
CA GLU A 462 -18.45 -4.71 2.89
C GLU A 462 -19.73 -4.64 3.75
N SER A 463 -19.61 -4.13 4.98
CA SER A 463 -20.72 -3.80 5.87
C SER A 463 -20.44 -2.51 6.64
N PRO A 464 -21.43 -1.61 6.84
CA PRO A 464 -21.22 -0.43 7.68
C PRO A 464 -20.98 -0.83 9.15
N LEU A 465 -20.19 -0.04 9.88
CA LEU A 465 -20.12 -0.14 11.33
C LEU A 465 -21.40 0.42 11.97
N VAL A 466 -21.82 -0.18 13.09
CA VAL A 466 -23.03 0.21 13.82
C VAL A 466 -22.64 1.07 15.03
N PRO A 467 -23.13 2.32 15.17
CA PRO A 467 -22.78 3.15 16.32
C PRO A 467 -23.38 2.59 17.63
N VAL A 468 -22.58 2.56 18.68
CA VAL A 468 -22.98 2.11 20.03
C VAL A 468 -23.18 3.32 20.95
N SER A 469 -22.08 4.03 21.25
CA SER A 469 -22.10 5.22 22.10
C SER A 469 -20.79 6.01 21.96
N GLY A 470 -20.87 7.34 21.88
CA GLY A 470 -19.67 8.17 21.78
C GLY A 470 -18.87 7.84 20.51
N ASP A 471 -17.62 7.44 20.71
CA ASP A 471 -16.65 7.00 19.71
C ASP A 471 -16.65 5.48 19.46
N LEU A 472 -17.55 4.73 20.10
CA LEU A 472 -17.64 3.27 19.99
C LEU A 472 -18.63 2.82 18.91
N TYR A 473 -18.19 1.87 18.11
CA TYR A 473 -18.93 1.23 17.02
C TYR A 473 -18.77 -0.29 17.09
N ASP A 474 -19.74 -1.02 16.56
CA ASP A 474 -19.68 -2.47 16.39
C ASP A 474 -19.48 -2.84 14.92
N ALA A 475 -18.46 -3.64 14.66
CA ALA A 475 -18.25 -4.33 13.40
C ALA A 475 -19.00 -5.67 13.44
N VAL A 476 -20.20 -5.71 12.84
CA VAL A 476 -21.12 -6.84 12.98
C VAL A 476 -20.87 -7.90 11.91
N PHE A 477 -20.66 -9.13 12.36
CA PHE A 477 -20.53 -10.33 11.52
C PHE A 477 -21.87 -11.08 11.47
N PRO A 478 -22.34 -11.51 10.29
CA PRO A 478 -23.50 -12.38 10.21
C PRO A 478 -23.17 -13.77 10.78
N PRO A 479 -24.17 -14.67 10.90
CA PRO A 479 -23.90 -16.08 11.18
C PRO A 479 -22.89 -16.66 10.18
N ILE A 480 -21.80 -17.22 10.69
CA ILE A 480 -20.73 -17.87 9.93
C ILE A 480 -20.67 -19.32 10.40
N GLY A 481 -20.55 -20.28 9.47
CA GLY A 481 -20.49 -21.68 9.85
C GLY A 481 -19.30 -21.95 10.78
N CYS A 482 -19.51 -22.73 11.84
CA CYS A 482 -18.42 -23.08 12.75
C CYS A 482 -17.22 -23.68 11.99
N GLN A 483 -16.01 -23.45 12.52
CA GLN A 483 -14.72 -23.79 11.94
C GLN A 483 -14.38 -23.09 10.63
N THR A 484 -15.16 -22.08 10.24
CA THR A 484 -14.81 -21.26 9.08
C THR A 484 -13.79 -20.21 9.51
N ALA A 485 -12.63 -20.19 8.87
CA ALA A 485 -11.67 -19.11 9.04
C ALA A 485 -12.28 -17.78 8.56
N VAL A 486 -12.10 -16.71 9.33
CA VAL A 486 -12.59 -15.37 9.02
C VAL A 486 -11.38 -14.43 8.94
N SER A 487 -11.28 -13.70 7.84
CA SER A 487 -10.28 -12.64 7.68
C SER A 487 -11.01 -11.31 7.51
N TYR A 488 -10.57 -10.26 8.20
CA TYR A 488 -11.26 -8.97 8.18
C TYR A 488 -10.34 -7.77 8.42
N TYR A 489 -10.82 -6.59 8.04
CA TYR A 489 -10.20 -5.31 8.31
C TYR A 489 -11.26 -4.20 8.39
N ILE A 490 -10.90 -3.07 8.96
CA ILE A 490 -11.80 -1.92 9.17
C ILE A 490 -11.20 -0.70 8.49
N THR A 491 -12.07 0.11 7.89
CA THR A 491 -11.69 1.42 7.35
C THR A 491 -12.59 2.51 7.89
N ALA A 492 -12.04 3.71 8.12
CA ALA A 492 -12.81 4.93 8.33
C ALA A 492 -12.10 6.09 7.61
N THR A 493 -12.84 7.14 7.23
CA THR A 493 -12.26 8.30 6.54
C THR A 493 -12.61 9.54 7.33
N ASP A 494 -11.64 10.41 7.56
CA ASP A 494 -11.91 11.69 8.19
C ASP A 494 -12.49 12.73 7.22
N THR A 495 -12.87 13.90 7.72
CA THR A 495 -13.38 15.01 6.91
C THR A 495 -12.34 15.65 5.99
N ASN A 496 -11.04 15.37 6.18
CA ASN A 496 -9.99 15.77 5.25
C ASN A 496 -9.86 14.79 4.07
N GLY A 497 -10.63 13.69 4.06
CA GLY A 497 -10.53 12.64 3.07
C GLY A 497 -9.34 11.70 3.32
N VAL A 498 -8.80 11.66 4.54
CA VAL A 498 -7.71 10.75 4.90
C VAL A 498 -8.31 9.41 5.33
N PRO A 499 -8.14 8.31 4.57
CA PRO A 499 -8.58 6.99 4.99
C PRO A 499 -7.61 6.40 6.01
N ILE A 500 -8.15 5.83 7.08
CA ILE A 500 -7.47 5.04 8.10
C ILE A 500 -7.95 3.61 7.99
N THR A 501 -7.01 2.68 7.81
CA THR A 501 -7.28 1.24 7.64
C THR A 501 -6.55 0.46 8.73
N ILE A 502 -7.26 -0.43 9.43
CA ILE A 502 -6.67 -1.35 10.41
C ILE A 502 -6.97 -2.84 10.08
N PRO A 503 -5.98 -3.73 10.14
CA PRO A 503 -4.56 -3.43 10.37
C PRO A 503 -3.96 -2.70 9.13
N PRO A 504 -2.86 -1.94 9.30
CA PRO A 504 -2.19 -1.28 8.18
C PRO A 504 -1.87 -2.26 7.05
N GLY A 505 -2.08 -1.83 5.81
CA GLY A 505 -1.82 -2.63 4.61
C GLY A 505 -2.91 -3.61 4.19
N ALA A 506 -4.03 -3.67 4.91
CA ALA A 506 -5.19 -4.43 4.47
C ALA A 506 -5.79 -3.91 3.15
N PRO A 507 -6.38 -4.79 2.30
CA PRO A 507 -6.42 -6.25 2.43
C PRO A 507 -5.15 -6.98 1.94
N GLY A 508 -4.10 -6.24 1.55
CA GLY A 508 -2.91 -6.78 0.89
C GLY A 508 -2.00 -7.55 1.84
N THR A 509 -1.17 -6.83 2.60
CA THR A 509 -0.08 -7.41 3.42
C THR A 509 -0.50 -7.76 4.84
N GLY A 510 -1.69 -7.36 5.29
CA GLY A 510 -2.17 -7.61 6.65
C GLY A 510 -3.69 -7.67 6.74
N THR A 511 -4.20 -8.57 7.58
CA THR A 511 -5.61 -8.62 8.00
C THR A 511 -5.70 -9.19 9.41
N PHE A 512 -6.76 -8.86 10.14
CA PHE A 512 -7.11 -9.62 11.33
C PHE A 512 -7.66 -10.98 10.91
N ASN A 513 -7.34 -12.02 11.68
CA ASN A 513 -7.82 -13.37 11.43
C ASN A 513 -8.46 -13.91 12.70
N ALA A 514 -9.62 -14.54 12.54
CA ALA A 514 -10.35 -15.22 13.58
C ALA A 514 -10.86 -16.57 13.06
N LEU A 515 -11.25 -17.46 13.96
CA LEU A 515 -11.97 -18.70 13.65
C LEU A 515 -13.42 -18.56 14.11
N SER A 516 -14.38 -18.94 13.26
CA SER A 516 -15.76 -18.99 13.70
C SER A 516 -15.97 -20.18 14.67
N ALA A 517 -16.01 -19.92 15.97
CA ALA A 517 -16.16 -20.89 17.05
C ALA A 517 -16.46 -20.16 18.37
N PHE A 518 -16.85 -20.90 19.41
CA PHE A 518 -16.99 -20.36 20.76
C PHE A 518 -15.69 -20.42 21.58
N GLY A 519 -14.73 -21.21 21.13
CA GLY A 519 -13.44 -21.38 21.78
C GLY A 519 -12.70 -22.62 21.28
N ALA A 520 -11.67 -22.99 22.01
CA ALA A 520 -10.95 -24.23 21.80
C ALA A 520 -10.53 -24.87 23.13
N THR A 521 -10.74 -26.18 23.24
CA THR A 521 -10.35 -26.97 24.40
C THR A 521 -9.11 -27.81 24.06
N THR A 522 -8.02 -27.67 24.81
CA THR A 522 -6.78 -28.44 24.58
C THR A 522 -6.91 -29.84 25.17
N ALA A 523 -6.83 -30.86 24.32
CA ALA A 523 -6.90 -32.27 24.73
C ALA A 523 -5.55 -32.86 25.11
N LEU A 524 -4.47 -32.37 24.50
CA LEU A 524 -3.09 -32.78 24.78
C LEU A 524 -2.16 -31.62 24.45
N SER A 525 -1.15 -31.40 25.29
CA SER A 525 -0.04 -30.49 25.05
C SER A 525 1.26 -31.17 25.43
N ASP A 526 2.29 -31.00 24.60
CA ASP A 526 3.65 -31.48 24.80
C ASP A 526 4.61 -30.36 24.39
N GLU A 527 5.08 -29.63 25.39
CA GLU A 527 6.06 -28.53 25.30
C GLU A 527 7.50 -29.07 25.17
N MET A 528 7.70 -30.39 25.05
CA MET A 528 9.03 -31.03 24.92
C MET A 528 10.00 -30.85 26.11
N GLU A 529 9.60 -30.12 27.15
CA GLU A 529 10.38 -29.95 28.39
C GLU A 529 10.62 -31.25 29.17
N THR A 530 9.77 -32.24 28.97
CA THR A 530 9.84 -33.52 29.67
C THR A 530 9.77 -34.68 28.70
N ASP A 531 10.30 -35.83 29.11
CA ASP A 531 10.23 -37.02 28.26
C ASP A 531 8.82 -37.63 28.23
N GLN A 532 8.05 -37.28 27.20
CA GLN A 532 6.72 -37.84 26.95
C GLN A 532 6.75 -39.16 26.15
N GLY A 533 7.93 -39.71 25.87
CA GLY A 533 8.06 -41.02 25.21
C GLY A 533 8.15 -40.98 23.69
N TRP A 534 8.69 -39.89 23.14
CA TRP A 534 9.08 -39.80 21.73
C TRP A 534 10.14 -40.85 21.38
N THR A 535 10.04 -41.43 20.18
CA THR A 535 10.95 -42.48 19.71
C THR A 535 11.79 -41.97 18.56
N VAL A 536 13.12 -42.07 18.71
CA VAL A 536 14.10 -41.75 17.67
C VAL A 536 14.44 -43.01 16.86
N GLY A 537 14.44 -42.86 15.54
CA GLY A 537 14.78 -43.90 14.59
C GLY A 537 13.57 -44.67 14.03
N ALA A 538 13.62 -45.01 12.75
CA ALA A 538 12.69 -45.93 12.10
C ALA A 538 13.44 -46.99 11.26
N PRO A 539 12.81 -48.15 10.95
CA PRO A 539 13.40 -49.12 10.04
C PRO A 539 13.71 -48.48 8.67
N GLY A 540 14.99 -48.42 8.31
CA GLY A 540 15.46 -47.79 7.06
C GLY A 540 16.22 -46.48 7.26
N ASP A 541 16.18 -45.90 8.45
CA ASP A 541 17.02 -44.74 8.79
C ASP A 541 18.51 -45.12 8.67
N ASN A 542 19.27 -44.22 8.04
CA ASN A 542 20.65 -44.45 7.65
C ASN A 542 21.51 -43.18 7.73
N ALA A 543 20.99 -42.09 8.28
CA ALA A 543 21.78 -40.91 8.59
C ALA A 543 22.92 -41.27 9.57
N ILE A 544 24.10 -40.70 9.34
CA ILE A 544 25.30 -41.00 10.14
C ILE A 544 25.44 -40.00 11.32
N THR A 545 24.94 -38.79 11.13
CA THR A 545 24.93 -37.64 12.05
C THR A 545 23.53 -36.97 11.98
N GLY A 546 23.30 -35.89 12.74
CA GLY A 546 22.00 -35.20 12.78
C GLY A 546 20.85 -36.06 13.34
N ILE A 547 21.16 -37.08 14.16
CA ILE A 547 20.13 -37.91 14.79
C ILE A 547 19.35 -37.07 15.81
N TRP A 548 18.03 -37.22 15.84
CA TRP A 548 17.15 -36.45 16.71
C TRP A 548 17.54 -36.56 18.19
N VAL A 549 17.60 -35.42 18.87
CA VAL A 549 17.90 -35.28 20.30
C VAL A 549 16.99 -34.23 20.92
N ARG A 550 16.64 -34.41 22.21
CA ARG A 550 15.84 -33.46 22.99
C ARG A 550 16.77 -32.70 23.93
N VAL A 551 16.92 -31.40 23.68
CA VAL A 551 17.95 -30.55 24.31
C VAL A 551 17.54 -29.08 24.21
N ASP A 552 18.20 -28.25 25.00
CA ASP A 552 18.38 -26.81 24.75
C ASP A 552 19.21 -26.60 23.47
N PRO A 553 18.62 -26.14 22.35
CA PRO A 553 19.30 -26.04 21.06
C PRO A 553 20.51 -25.09 21.12
N ASN A 554 21.68 -25.48 20.58
CA ASN A 554 22.77 -24.53 20.40
C ASN A 554 22.66 -23.92 19.01
N GLY A 555 22.58 -22.60 18.92
CA GLY A 555 22.27 -21.89 17.68
C GLY A 555 23.43 -21.85 16.71
N THR A 556 23.07 -22.02 15.44
CA THR A 556 23.94 -21.77 14.30
C THR A 556 23.17 -20.92 13.28
N ALA A 557 23.70 -20.73 12.07
CA ALA A 557 22.88 -20.14 11.00
C ALA A 557 21.83 -21.13 10.44
N ALA A 558 21.83 -22.40 10.86
CA ALA A 558 20.89 -23.44 10.45
C ALA A 558 20.04 -23.99 11.62
N GLN A 559 20.51 -23.96 12.86
CA GLN A 559 19.82 -24.46 14.06
C GLN A 559 19.28 -23.29 14.87
N PRO A 560 18.11 -23.41 15.54
CA PRO A 560 17.71 -22.44 16.54
C PRO A 560 18.71 -22.38 17.72
N GLU A 561 18.81 -21.21 18.35
CA GLU A 561 19.57 -20.97 19.60
C GLU A 561 18.77 -21.30 20.87
N ASP A 562 17.46 -21.49 20.74
CA ASP A 562 16.57 -21.75 21.87
C ASP A 562 15.32 -22.51 21.36
N ASP A 563 14.56 -23.08 22.27
CA ASP A 563 13.24 -23.64 21.96
C ASP A 563 12.21 -22.54 21.61
N HIS A 564 10.94 -22.91 21.43
CA HIS A 564 9.85 -21.94 21.26
C HIS A 564 9.14 -21.64 22.58
N THR A 565 9.11 -22.58 23.52
CA THR A 565 8.42 -22.45 24.81
C THR A 565 8.96 -21.24 25.60
N PRO A 566 8.10 -20.33 26.10
CA PRO A 566 8.57 -19.24 26.94
C PRO A 566 9.27 -19.74 28.21
N GLN A 567 10.25 -18.99 28.70
CA GLN A 567 10.94 -19.30 29.96
C GLN A 567 9.94 -19.58 31.10
N PRO A 568 10.14 -20.66 31.88
CA PRO A 568 11.42 -21.37 32.07
C PRO A 568 11.65 -22.59 31.15
N GLY A 569 10.85 -22.79 30.08
CA GLY A 569 11.13 -23.78 29.04
C GLY A 569 12.46 -23.51 28.33
N VAL A 570 13.10 -24.58 27.87
CA VAL A 570 14.39 -24.54 27.14
C VAL A 570 14.55 -25.71 26.17
N ASN A 571 13.75 -26.77 26.21
CA ASN A 571 14.04 -28.01 25.47
C ASN A 571 13.12 -28.18 24.27
N ALA A 572 13.72 -28.34 23.09
CA ALA A 572 13.04 -28.81 21.89
C ALA A 572 13.63 -30.11 21.36
N TRP A 573 12.95 -30.76 20.41
CA TRP A 573 13.58 -31.79 19.59
C TRP A 573 14.29 -31.16 18.39
N VAL A 574 15.57 -31.44 18.21
CA VAL A 574 16.38 -31.01 17.07
C VAL A 574 17.20 -32.15 16.47
N THR A 575 17.57 -32.06 15.20
CA THR A 575 18.44 -33.03 14.53
C THR A 575 19.89 -32.77 14.90
N GLY A 576 20.46 -33.59 15.80
CA GLY A 576 21.83 -33.42 16.29
C GLY A 576 21.97 -32.30 17.32
N GLN A 577 23.14 -32.25 17.97
CA GLN A 577 23.52 -31.15 18.85
C GLN A 577 25.05 -31.02 18.92
N GLY A 578 25.51 -29.83 18.59
CA GLY A 578 26.90 -29.45 18.47
C GLY A 578 27.42 -28.84 19.77
N SER A 579 28.59 -28.23 19.70
CA SER A 579 29.12 -27.44 20.82
C SER A 579 28.66 -25.97 20.70
N PRO A 580 28.46 -25.24 21.81
CA PRO A 580 28.19 -23.81 21.77
C PRO A 580 29.25 -23.06 20.94
N GLY A 581 28.81 -22.28 19.94
CA GLY A 581 29.68 -21.59 18.98
C GLY A 581 30.33 -22.50 17.92
N GLY A 582 29.77 -23.68 17.69
CA GLY A 582 30.19 -24.65 16.67
C GLY A 582 30.00 -24.16 15.22
N ALA A 583 30.48 -24.96 14.27
CA ALA A 583 30.32 -24.66 12.85
C ALA A 583 28.92 -24.99 12.34
N LEU A 584 28.53 -24.38 11.21
CA LEU A 584 27.19 -24.48 10.63
C LEU A 584 26.71 -25.91 10.33
N GLY A 585 27.62 -26.85 10.06
CA GLY A 585 27.28 -28.24 9.73
C GLY A 585 27.53 -29.22 10.88
N ASP A 586 27.72 -28.74 12.11
CA ASP A 586 28.02 -29.61 13.25
C ASP A 586 26.80 -30.49 13.64
N ASN A 587 25.57 -30.07 13.29
CA ASN A 587 24.33 -30.82 13.56
C ASN A 587 23.69 -31.39 12.29
N ASP A 588 24.39 -31.28 11.17
CA ASP A 588 23.90 -31.69 9.86
C ASP A 588 23.43 -33.16 9.88
N VAL A 589 22.29 -33.43 9.25
CA VAL A 589 21.88 -34.80 8.95
C VAL A 589 22.78 -35.27 7.81
N ASP A 590 23.75 -36.17 8.03
CA ASP A 590 24.60 -36.62 6.91
C ASP A 590 24.11 -37.91 6.25
N GLY A 591 23.97 -37.87 4.92
CA GLY A 591 24.03 -39.05 4.05
C GLY A 591 22.88 -40.04 4.19
N GLY A 592 21.72 -39.59 4.66
CA GLY A 592 20.59 -40.45 4.91
C GLY A 592 19.38 -39.75 5.51
N THR A 593 18.51 -40.55 6.12
CA THR A 593 17.29 -40.09 6.78
C THR A 593 17.31 -40.45 8.26
N THR A 594 16.77 -39.55 9.08
CA THR A 594 16.56 -39.70 10.53
C THR A 594 15.12 -39.38 10.87
N THR A 595 14.48 -40.26 11.63
CA THR A 595 13.05 -40.20 11.92
C THR A 595 12.78 -39.95 13.41
N LEU A 596 11.84 -39.07 13.72
CA LEU A 596 11.30 -38.85 15.05
C LEU A 596 9.80 -39.18 15.04
N THR A 597 9.35 -40.00 15.99
CA THR A 597 7.94 -40.42 16.09
C THR A 597 7.37 -40.12 17.47
N SER A 598 6.19 -39.51 17.51
CA SER A 598 5.50 -39.16 18.75
C SER A 598 5.08 -40.40 19.57
N PRO A 599 4.81 -40.21 20.87
CA PRO A 599 3.99 -41.14 21.64
C PRO A 599 2.58 -41.26 21.02
N THR A 600 1.81 -42.24 21.50
CA THR A 600 0.41 -42.38 21.11
C THR A 600 -0.42 -41.28 21.78
N MET A 601 -1.18 -40.54 20.97
CA MET A 601 -2.01 -39.42 21.39
C MET A 601 -3.49 -39.69 21.07
N SER A 602 -4.39 -39.05 21.81
CA SER A 602 -5.82 -39.09 21.52
C SER A 602 -6.27 -37.81 20.82
N ALA A 603 -7.04 -37.97 19.74
CA ALA A 603 -7.80 -36.90 19.10
C ALA A 603 -9.31 -37.20 19.11
N VAL A 604 -9.75 -38.07 20.03
CA VAL A 604 -11.19 -38.31 20.24
C VAL A 604 -11.77 -37.13 20.99
N ALA A 605 -12.70 -36.43 20.35
CA ALA A 605 -13.49 -35.37 20.96
C ALA A 605 -14.87 -35.91 21.35
N GLU A 606 -15.46 -35.39 22.42
CA GLU A 606 -16.89 -35.60 22.70
C GLU A 606 -17.75 -34.82 21.70
N GLU A 607 -17.33 -33.59 21.35
CA GLU A 607 -17.92 -32.73 20.31
C GLU A 607 -16.82 -31.94 19.56
N GLY A 608 -17.15 -31.44 18.36
CA GLY A 608 -16.23 -30.64 17.54
C GLY A 608 -15.21 -31.45 16.73
N ASP A 609 -14.37 -30.74 15.97
CA ASP A 609 -13.26 -31.34 15.22
C ASP A 609 -11.94 -31.17 15.96
N ALA A 610 -11.08 -32.18 15.85
CA ALA A 610 -9.74 -32.16 16.42
C ALA A 610 -8.73 -31.52 15.47
N TYR A 611 -7.88 -30.66 16.01
CA TYR A 611 -6.78 -30.00 15.34
C TYR A 611 -5.46 -30.45 15.94
N LEU A 612 -4.46 -30.63 15.09
CA LEU A 612 -3.07 -30.84 15.48
C LEU A 612 -2.30 -29.55 15.19
N GLU A 613 -1.64 -29.03 16.21
CA GLU A 613 -0.78 -27.87 16.13
C GLU A 613 0.62 -28.19 16.65
N TYR A 614 1.63 -27.57 16.05
CA TYR A 614 3.02 -27.67 16.49
C TYR A 614 3.84 -26.50 15.92
N TYR A 615 4.97 -26.23 16.55
CA TYR A 615 6.02 -25.38 16.01
C TYR A 615 7.11 -26.23 15.37
N ARG A 616 7.58 -25.84 14.20
CA ARG A 616 8.66 -26.55 13.50
C ARG A 616 9.77 -25.62 13.05
N TRP A 617 10.98 -26.16 13.00
CA TRP A 617 12.16 -25.54 12.40
C TRP A 617 12.67 -26.40 11.24
N TYR A 618 13.14 -25.76 10.17
CA TYR A 618 13.80 -26.46 9.07
C TYR A 618 14.79 -25.54 8.34
N SER A 619 15.96 -26.10 8.03
CA SER A 619 17.02 -25.48 7.23
C SER A 619 17.62 -26.51 6.27
N ASN A 620 17.87 -26.12 5.03
CA ASN A 620 18.59 -26.85 3.98
C ASN A 620 19.23 -25.92 2.91
N ASN A 621 19.27 -24.60 3.15
CA ASN A 621 19.62 -23.57 2.18
C ASN A 621 21.13 -23.37 1.96
N THR A 622 21.97 -24.17 2.63
CA THR A 622 23.43 -24.15 2.51
C THR A 622 23.95 -25.57 2.22
N GLY A 623 25.26 -25.72 1.98
CA GLY A 623 25.87 -26.99 1.57
C GLY A 623 26.18 -27.06 0.08
N ALA A 624 26.43 -28.27 -0.42
CA ALA A 624 26.83 -28.53 -1.81
C ALA A 624 25.64 -28.59 -2.77
N ALA A 625 24.41 -28.79 -2.27
CA ALA A 625 23.18 -28.82 -3.06
C ALA A 625 22.01 -28.07 -2.37
N PRO A 626 22.17 -26.76 -2.06
CA PRO A 626 21.20 -26.02 -1.25
C PRO A 626 19.77 -26.09 -1.81
N ASN A 627 18.80 -26.25 -0.93
CA ASN A 627 17.36 -26.40 -1.23
C ASN A 627 16.96 -27.69 -1.97
N SER A 628 17.80 -28.74 -1.94
CA SER A 628 17.48 -30.01 -2.61
C SER A 628 16.73 -31.01 -1.74
N ASP A 629 16.65 -30.75 -0.43
CA ASP A 629 16.15 -31.70 0.56
C ASP A 629 14.79 -31.29 1.15
N SER A 630 14.20 -32.17 1.95
CA SER A 630 12.90 -31.89 2.58
C SER A 630 12.74 -32.63 3.90
N MET A 631 11.80 -32.16 4.73
CA MET A 631 11.31 -32.89 5.90
C MET A 631 9.81 -33.14 5.76
N PRO A 632 9.37 -34.32 5.29
CA PRO A 632 7.96 -34.69 5.38
C PRO A 632 7.53 -34.92 6.83
N ILE A 633 6.39 -34.34 7.19
CA ILE A 633 5.69 -34.58 8.45
C ILE A 633 4.39 -35.33 8.15
N SER A 634 4.16 -36.44 8.84
CA SER A 634 3.03 -37.35 8.59
C SER A 634 2.26 -37.67 9.86
N ILE A 635 0.97 -37.95 9.71
CA ILE A 635 0.05 -38.37 10.76
C ILE A 635 -0.44 -39.81 10.55
N SER A 636 -0.70 -40.50 11.64
CA SER A 636 -1.32 -41.82 11.69
C SER A 636 -2.49 -41.80 12.66
N ASN A 637 -3.55 -42.56 12.38
CA ASN A 637 -4.68 -42.79 13.29
C ASN A 637 -4.80 -44.26 13.73
N ASN A 638 -3.73 -45.04 13.54
CA ASN A 638 -3.69 -46.46 13.88
C ASN A 638 -2.34 -46.84 14.47
N ASN A 639 -1.81 -46.04 15.40
CA ASN A 639 -0.55 -46.31 16.10
C ASN A 639 0.65 -46.51 15.16
N GLY A 640 0.64 -45.89 13.97
CA GLY A 640 1.74 -45.92 13.02
C GLY A 640 1.75 -47.11 12.05
N PHE A 641 0.66 -47.90 11.95
CA PHE A 641 0.54 -48.94 10.91
C PHE A 641 0.44 -48.35 9.51
N SER A 642 -0.22 -47.20 9.35
CA SER A 642 -0.28 -46.42 8.11
C SER A 642 -0.11 -44.93 8.39
N TRP A 643 0.41 -44.20 7.41
CA TRP A 643 0.78 -42.79 7.51
C TRP A 643 0.21 -41.99 6.33
N VAL A 644 -0.30 -40.79 6.62
CA VAL A 644 -0.73 -39.78 5.64
C VAL A 644 0.11 -38.53 5.87
N GLN A 645 0.61 -37.92 4.80
CA GLN A 645 1.45 -36.72 4.93
C GLN A 645 0.59 -35.49 5.27
N LEU A 646 0.97 -34.75 6.31
CA LEU A 646 0.38 -33.45 6.68
C LEU A 646 1.01 -32.33 5.86
N GLU A 647 2.34 -32.29 5.82
CA GLU A 647 3.10 -31.32 5.04
C GLU A 647 4.43 -31.89 4.53
N LEU A 648 4.94 -31.28 3.47
CA LEU A 648 6.30 -31.48 2.97
C LEU A 648 7.07 -30.18 3.19
N VAL A 649 7.98 -30.16 4.15
CA VAL A 649 8.71 -28.95 4.51
C VAL A 649 9.95 -28.81 3.63
N THR A 650 10.02 -27.72 2.87
CA THR A 650 11.20 -27.29 2.08
C THR A 650 11.57 -25.83 2.37
N GLU A 651 10.87 -25.20 3.30
CA GLU A 651 10.97 -23.79 3.64
C GLU A 651 12.10 -23.54 4.65
N ASN A 652 12.90 -22.50 4.39
CA ASN A 652 14.02 -22.08 5.23
C ASN A 652 13.68 -20.77 5.98
N ALA A 653 12.84 -20.85 7.00
CA ALA A 653 12.25 -19.67 7.64
C ALA A 653 13.22 -18.90 8.56
N GLY A 654 14.25 -19.57 9.09
CA GLY A 654 15.17 -18.98 10.08
C GLY A 654 14.52 -18.58 11.40
N GLN A 655 13.34 -19.14 11.69
CA GLN A 655 12.54 -18.93 12.91
C GLN A 655 11.60 -20.13 13.09
N TRP A 656 11.10 -20.33 14.31
CA TRP A 656 10.05 -21.31 14.61
C TRP A 656 8.77 -20.97 13.84
N VAL A 657 8.21 -21.95 13.12
CA VAL A 657 7.00 -21.77 12.30
C VAL A 657 5.85 -22.56 12.91
N LYS A 658 4.80 -21.85 13.33
CA LYS A 658 3.54 -22.43 13.80
C LYS A 658 2.76 -23.06 12.66
N LYS A 659 2.27 -24.29 12.87
CA LYS A 659 1.35 -24.97 11.94
C LYS A 659 0.15 -25.53 12.67
N SER A 660 -1.03 -25.47 12.06
CA SER A 660 -2.27 -26.04 12.59
C SER A 660 -3.04 -26.74 11.47
N PHE A 661 -3.47 -27.99 11.72
CA PHE A 661 -4.15 -28.85 10.75
C PHE A 661 -5.41 -29.46 11.36
N ARG A 662 -6.53 -29.37 10.65
CA ARG A 662 -7.74 -30.13 10.99
C ARG A 662 -7.49 -31.61 10.69
N ILE A 663 -7.46 -32.45 11.73
CA ILE A 663 -7.05 -33.86 11.62
C ILE A 663 -7.94 -34.63 10.63
N ALA A 664 -9.25 -34.37 10.66
CA ALA A 664 -10.26 -35.04 9.84
C ALA A 664 -10.06 -34.87 8.32
N ASP A 665 -9.31 -33.85 7.89
CA ASP A 665 -9.00 -33.62 6.48
C ASP A 665 -7.97 -34.64 5.94
N PHE A 666 -7.21 -35.28 6.83
CA PHE A 666 -6.13 -36.22 6.48
C PHE A 666 -6.46 -37.65 6.90
N VAL A 667 -6.95 -37.84 8.13
CA VAL A 667 -7.27 -39.14 8.72
C VAL A 667 -8.46 -39.02 9.67
N ALA A 668 -9.23 -40.10 9.85
CA ALA A 668 -10.28 -40.11 10.86
C ALA A 668 -9.66 -39.96 12.27
N PRO A 669 -10.11 -38.99 13.10
CA PRO A 669 -9.62 -38.84 14.48
C PRO A 669 -9.83 -40.12 15.30
N SER A 670 -8.89 -40.44 16.19
CA SER A 670 -8.91 -41.67 16.99
C SER A 670 -8.14 -41.50 18.30
N ALA A 671 -8.19 -42.50 19.18
CA ALA A 671 -7.35 -42.56 20.39
C ALA A 671 -5.93 -43.09 20.11
N GLN A 672 -5.58 -43.32 18.83
CA GLN A 672 -4.36 -43.99 18.39
C GLN A 672 -3.55 -43.11 17.43
N MET A 673 -3.56 -41.80 17.68
CA MET A 673 -2.87 -40.84 16.84
C MET A 673 -1.37 -40.90 17.04
N LYS A 674 -0.60 -40.71 15.96
CA LYS A 674 0.85 -40.47 16.00
C LYS A 674 1.25 -39.46 14.94
N VAL A 675 2.31 -38.69 15.22
CA VAL A 675 2.98 -37.81 14.27
C VAL A 675 4.40 -38.33 14.06
N ARG A 676 4.91 -38.17 12.83
CA ARG A 676 6.26 -38.57 12.44
C ARG A 676 6.91 -37.52 11.58
N LEU A 677 8.13 -37.15 11.94
CA LEU A 677 9.00 -36.22 11.22
C LEU A 677 10.17 -37.01 10.64
N GLN A 678 10.51 -36.78 9.38
CA GLN A 678 11.62 -37.46 8.72
C GLN A 678 12.51 -36.40 8.08
N ALA A 679 13.64 -36.08 8.72
CA ALA A 679 14.62 -35.18 8.14
C ALA A 679 15.59 -36.02 7.29
N SER A 680 15.93 -35.54 6.10
CA SER A 680 16.83 -36.24 5.20
C SER A 680 17.78 -35.29 4.51
N ASP A 681 19.03 -35.72 4.36
CA ASP A 681 20.02 -35.14 3.46
C ASP A 681 20.46 -36.20 2.46
N LEU A 682 20.12 -35.97 1.20
CA LEU A 682 20.29 -36.95 0.13
C LEU A 682 21.10 -36.39 -1.03
N GLY A 683 21.78 -37.28 -1.74
CA GLY A 683 22.49 -36.91 -2.97
C GLY A 683 23.75 -36.10 -2.70
N ALA A 684 23.82 -34.88 -3.23
CA ALA A 684 25.04 -34.07 -3.20
C ALA A 684 25.24 -33.29 -1.88
N GLY A 685 24.31 -33.36 -0.92
CA GLY A 685 24.46 -32.85 0.43
C GLY A 685 24.04 -31.38 0.59
N SER A 686 22.94 -31.11 1.29
CA SER A 686 22.64 -29.82 1.92
C SER A 686 23.07 -29.86 3.38
N ILE A 687 23.24 -28.70 4.02
CA ILE A 687 23.28 -28.64 5.49
C ILE A 687 21.84 -28.66 5.98
N VAL A 688 21.37 -29.83 6.43
CA VAL A 688 20.00 -30.10 6.86
C VAL A 688 19.91 -30.11 8.38
N GLU A 689 19.14 -29.18 8.93
CA GLU A 689 18.83 -29.14 10.36
C GLU A 689 17.32 -28.89 10.56
N ALA A 690 16.71 -29.63 11.48
CA ALA A 690 15.28 -29.61 11.71
C ALA A 690 14.95 -29.61 13.20
N GLY A 691 13.76 -29.08 13.53
CA GLY A 691 13.26 -29.03 14.91
C GLY A 691 11.75 -29.15 14.99
N ILE A 692 11.25 -29.62 16.15
CA ILE A 692 9.84 -29.55 16.53
C ILE A 692 9.72 -29.20 18.01
N ASP A 693 8.72 -28.38 18.30
CA ASP A 693 8.37 -27.96 19.65
C ASP A 693 6.85 -27.70 19.78
N ASP A 694 6.37 -27.58 21.02
CA ASP A 694 5.00 -27.15 21.37
C ASP A 694 3.89 -27.87 20.59
N LEU A 695 3.93 -29.21 20.60
CA LEU A 695 2.90 -30.01 19.95
C LEU A 695 1.64 -30.06 20.82
N ARG A 696 0.49 -29.68 20.26
CA ARG A 696 -0.80 -29.85 20.93
C ARG A 696 -1.88 -30.41 20.02
N ILE A 697 -2.83 -31.12 20.64
CA ILE A 697 -4.11 -31.47 20.04
C ILE A 697 -5.19 -30.71 20.78
N PHE A 698 -6.03 -30.00 20.05
CA PHE A 698 -7.16 -29.27 20.62
C PHE A 698 -8.44 -29.49 19.80
N HIS A 699 -9.57 -29.22 20.42
CA HIS A 699 -10.90 -29.30 19.83
C HIS A 699 -11.47 -27.90 19.69
N VAL A 700 -12.15 -27.65 18.57
CA VAL A 700 -12.85 -26.38 18.36
C VAL A 700 -14.29 -26.53 18.82
N ASP A 701 -14.70 -25.63 19.71
CA ASP A 701 -16.01 -25.66 20.36
C ASP A 701 -17.06 -24.99 19.46
N CYS A 702 -17.94 -25.80 18.90
CA CYS A 702 -19.00 -25.35 17.98
C CYS A 702 -20.38 -25.23 18.62
N THR A 703 -20.54 -25.80 19.81
CA THR A 703 -21.71 -25.61 20.65
C THR A 703 -21.48 -24.37 21.49
N PRO A 704 -22.49 -23.48 21.62
CA PRO A 704 -22.38 -22.37 22.55
C PRO A 704 -22.05 -22.95 23.93
N PRO A 705 -21.18 -22.29 24.70
CA PRO A 705 -21.03 -22.67 26.10
C PRO A 705 -22.42 -22.66 26.75
N PRO A 706 -22.66 -23.52 27.75
CA PRO A 706 -23.87 -23.42 28.55
C PRO A 706 -24.07 -21.95 28.97
N PRO A 707 -25.31 -21.45 29.01
CA PRO A 707 -25.55 -20.09 29.49
C PRO A 707 -24.93 -19.96 30.88
N ASP A 708 -24.15 -18.91 31.14
CA ASP A 708 -23.61 -18.64 32.48
C ASP A 708 -24.76 -18.74 33.50
N LEU A 709 -24.71 -19.79 34.33
CA LEU A 709 -25.62 -19.96 35.45
C LEU A 709 -24.91 -19.40 36.68
N PRO A 710 -25.27 -18.19 37.14
CA PRO A 710 -24.51 -17.55 38.21
C PRO A 710 -24.49 -18.44 39.44
N GLY A 711 -23.30 -18.88 39.86
CA GLY A 711 -23.12 -19.76 41.00
C GLY A 711 -22.96 -21.25 40.70
N ASP A 712 -22.96 -21.66 39.42
CA ASP A 712 -22.38 -22.95 38.98
C ASP A 712 -20.85 -22.78 38.88
N LEU A 713 -20.13 -23.32 39.85
CA LEU A 713 -18.69 -23.13 40.03
C LEU A 713 -17.87 -24.35 39.61
N ASP A 714 -18.49 -25.51 39.42
CA ASP A 714 -17.82 -26.69 38.86
C ASP A 714 -18.16 -26.96 37.39
N GLY A 715 -19.10 -26.18 36.83
CA GLY A 715 -19.46 -26.17 35.41
C GLY A 715 -20.33 -27.35 35.00
N ASP A 716 -20.98 -28.02 35.95
CA ASP A 716 -21.80 -29.21 35.69
C ASP A 716 -23.26 -28.90 35.29
N CYS A 717 -23.61 -27.61 35.21
CA CYS A 717 -24.93 -27.07 34.89
C CYS A 717 -26.01 -27.30 35.97
N ASP A 718 -25.63 -27.56 37.22
CA ASP A 718 -26.50 -27.62 38.39
C ASP A 718 -25.88 -26.85 39.56
N VAL A 719 -26.55 -25.81 40.09
CA VAL A 719 -26.06 -25.14 41.30
C VAL A 719 -26.45 -25.96 42.51
N ASP A 720 -25.55 -26.76 43.05
CA ASP A 720 -25.86 -27.70 44.11
C ASP A 720 -24.90 -27.60 45.32
N SER A 721 -24.90 -28.64 46.16
CA SER A 721 -24.04 -28.70 47.33
C SER A 721 -22.54 -28.65 47.00
N VAL A 722 -22.12 -28.98 45.79
CA VAL A 722 -20.74 -28.94 45.31
C VAL A 722 -20.30 -27.50 45.12
N ASP A 723 -21.08 -26.66 44.45
CA ASP A 723 -20.78 -25.22 44.30
C ASP A 723 -20.77 -24.48 45.62
N LEU A 724 -21.74 -24.81 46.49
CA LEU A 724 -21.76 -24.26 47.85
C LEU A 724 -20.51 -24.64 48.63
N ASN A 725 -19.99 -25.87 48.45
CA ASN A 725 -18.74 -26.26 49.08
C ASN A 725 -17.54 -25.52 48.49
N ILE A 726 -17.53 -25.20 47.19
CA ILE A 726 -16.46 -24.43 46.54
C ILE A 726 -16.39 -23.03 47.16
N VAL A 727 -17.50 -22.29 47.24
CA VAL A 727 -17.51 -20.96 47.90
C VAL A 727 -17.13 -21.06 49.37
N LEU A 728 -17.66 -22.03 50.12
CA LEU A 728 -17.37 -22.14 51.54
C LEU A 728 -15.91 -22.52 51.83
N THR A 729 -15.26 -23.24 50.91
CA THR A 729 -13.85 -23.62 51.02
C THR A 729 -12.93 -22.45 50.71
N ASP A 730 -13.34 -21.61 49.75
CA ASP A 730 -12.58 -20.46 49.29
C ASP A 730 -12.94 -19.15 50.04
N PHE A 731 -13.91 -19.21 50.96
CA PHE A 731 -14.45 -18.05 51.68
C PHE A 731 -13.36 -17.29 52.45
N GLY A 732 -13.24 -15.99 52.16
CA GLY A 732 -12.20 -15.10 52.68
C GLY A 732 -10.90 -15.13 51.88
N CYS A 733 -10.88 -15.73 50.68
CA CYS A 733 -9.81 -15.56 49.71
C CYS A 733 -9.73 -14.09 49.29
N THR A 734 -8.51 -13.53 49.26
CA THR A 734 -8.23 -12.20 48.72
C THR A 734 -6.94 -12.29 47.91
N THR A 735 -7.01 -12.24 46.59
CA THR A 735 -5.83 -12.31 45.72
C THR A 735 -5.89 -11.24 44.63
N PRO A 736 -4.80 -10.94 43.90
CA PRO A 736 -4.90 -10.12 42.70
C PRO A 736 -5.95 -10.71 41.73
N PRO A 737 -6.55 -9.91 40.83
CA PRO A 737 -7.69 -10.34 40.01
C PRO A 737 -7.48 -11.71 39.34
N GLY A 738 -8.43 -12.64 39.54
CA GLY A 738 -8.45 -13.97 38.92
C GLY A 738 -7.82 -15.11 39.71
N GLY A 739 -7.46 -14.91 40.99
CA GLY A 739 -6.84 -15.96 41.82
C GLY A 739 -7.77 -16.69 42.80
N CYS A 740 -8.97 -16.18 43.04
CA CYS A 740 -9.96 -16.82 43.91
C CYS A 740 -10.91 -17.67 43.06
N SER A 741 -11.01 -18.96 43.38
CA SER A 741 -11.78 -19.94 42.63
C SER A 741 -13.30 -19.77 42.75
N ALA A 742 -13.76 -18.96 43.70
CA ALA A 742 -15.16 -18.73 43.98
C ALA A 742 -15.55 -17.24 44.02
N ASP A 743 -14.77 -16.38 43.37
CA ASP A 743 -15.11 -14.97 43.10
C ASP A 743 -16.08 -14.92 41.91
N VAL A 744 -17.37 -14.94 42.22
CA VAL A 744 -18.47 -15.08 41.26
C VAL A 744 -18.90 -13.74 40.70
N ASP A 745 -18.70 -12.65 41.43
CA ASP A 745 -19.02 -11.29 40.97
C ASP A 745 -17.83 -10.53 40.35
N GLY A 746 -16.63 -11.11 40.43
CA GLY A 746 -15.41 -10.66 39.76
C GLY A 746 -14.75 -9.47 40.44
N ASP A 747 -14.99 -9.25 41.73
CA ASP A 747 -14.46 -8.10 42.48
C ASP A 747 -13.06 -8.33 43.08
N GLY A 748 -12.55 -9.58 43.01
CA GLY A 748 -11.22 -9.98 43.43
C GLY A 748 -11.12 -10.62 44.82
N ASP A 749 -12.24 -10.80 45.52
CA ASP A 749 -12.31 -11.61 46.74
C ASP A 749 -13.47 -12.62 46.74
N THR A 750 -13.41 -13.59 47.66
CA THR A 750 -14.52 -14.55 47.89
C THR A 750 -15.19 -14.18 49.20
N ASP A 751 -16.34 -13.54 49.16
CA ASP A 751 -17.02 -13.02 50.35
C ASP A 751 -18.51 -13.40 50.43
N SER A 752 -19.25 -12.66 51.27
CA SER A 752 -20.68 -12.89 51.45
C SER A 752 -21.54 -12.64 50.21
N VAL A 753 -21.05 -11.87 49.23
CA VAL A 753 -21.72 -11.58 47.97
C VAL A 753 -21.67 -12.80 47.06
N ASP A 754 -20.51 -13.44 46.92
CA ASP A 754 -20.33 -14.70 46.17
C ASP A 754 -21.17 -15.83 46.73
N LEU A 755 -21.12 -15.99 48.06
CA LEU A 755 -21.94 -16.97 48.76
C LEU A 755 -23.43 -16.71 48.53
N ASN A 756 -23.83 -15.45 48.48
CA ASN A 756 -25.21 -15.10 48.22
C ASN A 756 -25.60 -15.39 46.76
N ILE A 757 -24.70 -15.23 45.79
CA ILE A 757 -24.95 -15.60 44.39
C ILE A 757 -25.21 -17.11 44.27
N VAL A 758 -24.33 -17.95 44.83
CA VAL A 758 -24.52 -19.42 44.83
C VAL A 758 -25.81 -19.82 45.56
N LEU A 759 -26.09 -19.24 46.73
CA LEU A 759 -27.31 -19.55 47.48
C LEU A 759 -28.60 -19.10 46.76
N THR A 760 -28.53 -18.01 45.99
CA THR A 760 -29.71 -17.50 45.26
C THR A 760 -30.01 -18.37 44.04
N SER A 761 -28.98 -18.98 43.47
CA SER A 761 -29.11 -19.89 42.33
C SER A 761 -29.24 -21.36 42.72
N PHE A 762 -29.06 -21.71 44.00
CA PHE A 762 -29.09 -23.09 44.49
C PHE A 762 -30.35 -23.89 44.08
N GLY A 763 -30.13 -25.04 43.44
CA GLY A 763 -31.14 -25.91 42.84
C GLY A 763 -31.59 -25.48 41.45
N SER A 764 -30.92 -24.52 40.84
CA SER A 764 -31.13 -24.16 39.43
C SER A 764 -30.29 -25.05 38.54
N VAL A 765 -30.86 -25.45 37.41
CA VAL A 765 -30.16 -26.16 36.35
C VAL A 765 -30.23 -25.34 35.08
N CYS A 766 -29.23 -25.45 34.21
CA CYS A 766 -29.27 -24.80 32.90
C CYS A 766 -30.52 -25.25 32.11
N PRO A 767 -31.17 -24.33 31.35
CA PRO A 767 -32.40 -24.62 30.61
C PRO A 767 -32.25 -25.59 29.43
#